data_AF-A0A8E4GL92-F1
#
_entry.id   AF-A0A8E4GL92-F1
#
_cell.length_a   1.000
_cell.length_b   1.000
_cell.length_c   1.000
_cell.angle_alpha   90.00
_cell.angle_beta   90.00
_cell.angle_gamma   90.00
#
_symmetry.space_group_name_H-M   'P 1'
#
loop_
_entity.id
_entity.type
_entity.pdbx_description
1 polymer ?
#
loop_
_entity_poly.entity_id
_entity_poly.type
_entity_poly.pdbx_seq_one_letter_code
_entity_poly.pdbx_strand_id
1 'polypeptide(L)'
;MSNISTLISYVENDQGQIHLAWPCKLYKVIVPVEQKTAINLFEETILALIAENLVETKQLSDYVGLPIEFVRFVKERLMHINLIDKRLQLTEKGKKAISLMSEKVSIGREESLNIYVDLISGQALDLVSVGAVRNKSFIHNENHKIELSIGTAGKIKAIQATTLKYESAYLKKNIKPTEIQKTFKKFQKRQKTLNFQSDEQQDLNIELLPTSFSQISHISEGEMVYLHCLASLDTYTNRIVVSDGLGYSRLLSNHLPKESEHRIKKRFLNQKVVSAPKLSKEKSFIKSNIEKIFRLKGELDSLLGQTKSTNIDTATTNKSYELSKLLYDTLEHIFYEIDRQFIYDGWHAIIGKDPQINSQDITDYASKLGLKISDEIQKELFYITYGQIHAIDYGTMVFKPLLAKGLIASHLFNDHPMRRIAFENSNTLEVIRQLHKLRNKNAHAEFLTKINQENFQIWYEDILKIICVVYPQVQNMNHIQNKVSLTEVSQQNLRAELRLEQYFHNSLPNLIYSKLLRLFKLPMYPQQIEGREVEIVEESRRHDYFVYLSTSLEATISYALKNLSIDINQLNNIEQLNQEMQQALLNGKPTPRVITKVKVHKLKYIMMDAKGVLLQLISSFLVVLYRQYPDIFEEIKEQAPNILQNCAQLHELRGHGNAVTENLLNLSVKEILELQQSIFKLIELIIDVTP
;
A
#
# COMPACT_ATOMS: atom_id res chain seq x y z
N MET A 1 -24.70 -5.33 33.11
CA MET A 1 -23.36 -5.91 32.93
C MET A 1 -23.51 -7.36 32.52
N SER A 2 -23.84 -7.62 31.25
CA SER A 2 -24.02 -8.98 30.73
C SER A 2 -22.69 -9.54 30.23
N ASN A 3 -22.33 -10.70 30.78
CA ASN A 3 -21.19 -11.57 30.45
C ASN A 3 -20.72 -11.45 28.99
N ILE A 4 -19.55 -10.86 28.78
CA ILE A 4 -18.80 -10.96 27.53
C ILE A 4 -17.70 -11.99 27.77
N SER A 5 -17.86 -13.22 27.26
CA SER A 5 -17.13 -14.38 27.77
C SER A 5 -16.15 -15.04 26.81
N THR A 6 -16.06 -14.60 25.54
CA THR A 6 -15.41 -15.41 24.51
C THR A 6 -14.43 -14.61 23.64
N LEU A 7 -13.13 -14.89 23.80
CA LEU A 7 -12.10 -14.49 22.84
C LEU A 7 -11.72 -15.68 21.97
N ILE A 8 -11.66 -15.44 20.65
CA ILE A 8 -11.29 -16.40 19.63
C ILE A 8 -9.89 -16.03 19.13
N SER A 9 -8.95 -16.97 19.13
CA SER A 9 -7.55 -16.68 18.82
C SER A 9 -6.94 -17.73 17.90
N TYR A 10 -6.42 -17.27 16.76
CA TYR A 10 -5.67 -18.07 15.78
C TYR A 10 -4.18 -17.67 15.70
N VAL A 11 -3.69 -16.95 16.71
CA VAL A 11 -2.34 -16.35 16.77
C VAL A 11 -1.45 -17.12 17.73
N GLU A 12 -0.21 -17.40 17.32
CA GLU A 12 0.80 -18.05 18.19
C GLU A 12 2.09 -17.24 18.45
N ASN A 13 2.43 -16.22 17.66
CA ASN A 13 3.72 -15.50 17.80
C ASN A 13 3.58 -13.97 18.03
N ASP A 14 4.48 -13.44 18.87
CA ASP A 14 4.43 -12.12 19.50
C ASP A 14 5.84 -11.49 19.56
N GLN A 15 6.42 -11.11 18.42
CA GLN A 15 7.63 -10.28 18.44
C GLN A 15 7.32 -8.91 17.84
N GLY A 16 7.08 -7.94 18.74
CA GLY A 16 6.96 -6.52 18.40
C GLY A 16 5.60 -6.09 17.86
N GLN A 17 4.54 -6.87 18.04
CA GLN A 17 3.17 -6.55 17.59
C GLN A 17 2.29 -6.14 18.77
N ILE A 18 1.19 -5.45 18.49
CA ILE A 18 0.22 -5.04 19.51
C ILE A 18 -1.01 -5.92 19.41
N HIS A 19 -1.37 -6.53 20.53
CA HIS A 19 -2.55 -7.39 20.62
C HIS A 19 -3.83 -6.54 20.72
N LEU A 20 -4.79 -6.87 19.86
CA LEU A 20 -6.11 -6.25 19.80
C LEU A 20 -7.19 -7.30 20.06
N ALA A 21 -8.19 -6.92 20.85
CA ALA A 21 -9.43 -7.65 20.99
C ALA A 21 -10.48 -6.96 20.11
N TRP A 22 -10.67 -7.50 18.92
CA TRP A 22 -11.52 -6.93 17.89
C TRP A 22 -12.99 -7.37 18.10
N PRO A 23 -13.94 -6.44 18.31
CA PRO A 23 -15.32 -6.79 18.61
C PRO A 23 -16.05 -7.30 17.36
N CYS A 24 -16.64 -8.50 17.47
CA CYS A 24 -17.34 -9.18 16.40
C CYS A 24 -18.67 -9.76 16.89
N LYS A 25 -19.57 -10.05 15.95
CA LYS A 25 -20.75 -10.88 16.15
C LYS A 25 -20.56 -12.21 15.43
N LEU A 26 -20.63 -13.31 16.18
CA LEU A 26 -20.48 -14.68 15.70
C LEU A 26 -21.86 -15.28 15.41
N TYR A 27 -22.06 -15.72 14.18
CA TYR A 27 -23.25 -16.46 13.76
C TYR A 27 -22.89 -17.91 13.48
N LYS A 28 -23.67 -18.84 14.03
CA LYS A 28 -23.61 -20.26 13.69
C LYS A 28 -24.61 -20.54 12.59
N VAL A 29 -24.13 -21.04 11.46
CA VAL A 29 -24.91 -21.28 10.25
C VAL A 29 -24.87 -22.76 9.94
N ILE A 30 -26.04 -23.41 9.94
CA ILE A 30 -26.16 -24.82 9.59
C ILE A 30 -26.40 -24.91 8.09
N VAL A 31 -25.53 -25.66 7.40
CA VAL A 31 -25.63 -25.89 5.96
C VAL A 31 -25.70 -27.38 5.66
N PRO A 32 -26.59 -27.82 4.76
CA PRO A 32 -26.58 -29.19 4.25
C PRO A 32 -25.41 -29.34 3.27
N VAL A 33 -24.59 -30.38 3.48
CA VAL A 33 -23.45 -30.69 2.61
C VAL A 33 -23.76 -31.98 1.85
N GLU A 34 -23.70 -31.88 0.52
CA GLU A 34 -23.76 -33.05 -0.36
C GLU A 34 -22.53 -33.92 -0.12
N GLN A 35 -22.73 -35.20 0.21
CA GLN A 35 -21.61 -36.14 0.30
C GLN A 35 -20.96 -36.27 -1.08
N LYS A 36 -19.65 -36.01 -1.17
CA LYS A 36 -18.88 -36.28 -2.39
C LYS A 36 -19.00 -37.77 -2.72
N THR A 37 -19.66 -38.07 -3.82
CA THR A 37 -19.72 -39.42 -4.36
C THR A 37 -18.38 -39.73 -5.01
N ALA A 38 -17.84 -40.93 -4.77
CA ALA A 38 -16.55 -41.34 -5.35
C ALA A 38 -16.59 -41.49 -6.89
N ILE A 39 -17.79 -41.48 -7.46
CA ILE A 39 -18.09 -41.67 -8.87
C ILE A 39 -19.13 -40.65 -9.34
N ASN A 40 -19.04 -40.26 -10.61
CA ASN A 40 -19.93 -39.29 -11.24
C ASN A 40 -21.22 -39.95 -11.77
N LEU A 41 -22.22 -39.16 -12.18
CA LEU A 41 -23.53 -39.65 -12.65
C LEU A 41 -23.43 -40.67 -13.81
N PHE A 42 -22.47 -40.50 -14.73
CA PHE A 42 -22.29 -41.41 -15.86
C PHE A 42 -21.66 -42.74 -15.41
N GLU A 43 -20.69 -42.68 -14.52
CA GLU A 43 -20.10 -43.84 -13.85
C GLU A 43 -21.13 -44.59 -13.01
N GLU A 44 -21.99 -43.88 -12.29
CA GLU A 44 -23.10 -44.45 -11.52
C GLU A 44 -24.08 -45.19 -12.45
N THR A 45 -24.50 -44.53 -13.53
CA THR A 45 -25.43 -45.11 -14.50
C THR A 45 -24.86 -46.36 -15.16
N ILE A 46 -23.61 -46.30 -15.62
CA ILE A 46 -22.96 -47.45 -16.27
C ILE A 46 -22.70 -48.58 -15.27
N LEU A 47 -22.31 -48.27 -14.03
CA LEU A 47 -22.12 -49.27 -12.97
C LEU A 47 -23.42 -49.97 -12.60
N ALA A 48 -24.54 -49.23 -12.52
CA ALA A 48 -25.87 -49.78 -12.26
C ALA A 48 -26.33 -50.70 -13.40
N LEU A 49 -26.08 -50.34 -14.66
CA LEU A 49 -26.42 -51.20 -15.81
C LEU A 49 -25.56 -52.47 -15.83
N ILE A 50 -24.27 -52.37 -15.48
CA ILE A 50 -23.40 -53.55 -15.33
C ILE A 50 -23.92 -54.46 -14.20
N ALA A 51 -24.51 -53.90 -13.15
CA ALA A 51 -25.16 -54.66 -12.07
C ALA A 51 -26.34 -55.52 -12.55
N GLU A 52 -27.09 -54.99 -13.51
CA GLU A 52 -28.21 -55.68 -14.18
C GLU A 52 -27.74 -56.61 -15.32
N ASN A 53 -26.44 -56.97 -15.34
CA ASN A 53 -25.80 -57.82 -16.35
C ASN A 53 -25.72 -57.23 -17.77
N LEU A 54 -25.90 -55.92 -17.94
CA LEU A 54 -25.61 -55.24 -19.22
C LEU A 54 -24.12 -54.90 -19.30
N VAL A 55 -23.34 -55.81 -19.88
CA VAL A 55 -21.87 -55.73 -19.84
C VAL A 55 -21.28 -55.30 -21.19
N GLU A 56 -21.96 -55.56 -22.31
CA GLU A 56 -21.44 -55.27 -23.64
C GLU A 56 -21.37 -53.74 -23.87
N THR A 57 -20.21 -53.23 -24.28
CA THR A 57 -19.96 -51.79 -24.44
C THR A 57 -20.90 -51.15 -25.47
N LYS A 58 -21.26 -51.88 -26.53
CA LYS A 58 -22.20 -51.42 -27.55
C LYS A 58 -23.63 -51.33 -27.00
N GLN A 59 -24.08 -52.35 -26.28
CA GLN A 59 -25.40 -52.34 -25.63
C GLN A 59 -25.53 -51.23 -24.59
N LEU A 60 -24.49 -50.99 -23.80
CA LEU A 60 -24.44 -49.86 -22.85
C LEU A 60 -24.47 -48.50 -23.56
N SER A 61 -23.75 -48.37 -24.68
CA SER A 61 -23.75 -47.18 -25.53
C SER A 61 -25.15 -46.90 -26.09
N ASP A 62 -25.81 -47.92 -26.61
CA ASP A 62 -27.17 -47.84 -27.17
C ASP A 62 -28.20 -47.52 -26.07
N TYR A 63 -28.06 -48.09 -24.87
CA TYR A 63 -29.00 -47.91 -23.76
C TYR A 63 -28.90 -46.52 -23.11
N VAL A 64 -27.69 -45.98 -22.94
CA VAL A 64 -27.48 -44.66 -22.32
C VAL A 64 -27.49 -43.53 -23.37
N GLY A 65 -27.45 -43.86 -24.66
CA GLY A 65 -27.41 -42.88 -25.75
C GLY A 65 -26.09 -42.10 -25.81
N LEU A 66 -24.99 -42.71 -25.36
CA LEU A 66 -23.65 -42.10 -25.29
C LEU A 66 -22.70 -42.73 -26.31
N PRO A 67 -21.69 -42.00 -26.83
CA PRO A 67 -20.70 -42.57 -27.75
C PRO A 67 -19.96 -43.78 -27.17
N ILE A 68 -19.76 -44.81 -28.00
CA ILE A 68 -19.15 -46.08 -27.58
C ILE A 68 -17.74 -45.91 -26.99
N GLU A 69 -16.97 -44.92 -27.48
CA GLU A 69 -15.65 -44.56 -26.97
C GLU A 69 -15.73 -44.01 -25.53
N PHE A 70 -16.76 -43.22 -25.22
CA PHE A 70 -16.98 -42.66 -23.89
C PHE A 70 -17.39 -43.74 -22.88
N VAL A 71 -18.31 -44.64 -23.27
CA VAL A 71 -18.70 -45.77 -22.43
C VAL A 71 -17.50 -46.70 -22.16
N ARG A 72 -16.63 -46.91 -23.15
CA ARG A 72 -15.39 -47.68 -22.96
C ARG A 72 -14.47 -47.02 -21.94
N PHE A 73 -14.25 -45.71 -22.06
CA PHE A 73 -13.46 -44.95 -21.10
C PHE A 73 -14.02 -45.04 -19.67
N VAL A 74 -15.34 -44.90 -19.50
CA VAL A 74 -15.97 -45.03 -18.19
C VAL A 74 -15.79 -46.43 -17.61
N LYS A 75 -15.94 -47.49 -18.42
CA LYS A 75 -15.68 -48.87 -17.98
C LYS A 75 -14.22 -49.09 -17.55
N GLU A 76 -13.25 -48.58 -18.31
CA GLU A 76 -11.84 -48.65 -17.96
C GLU A 76 -11.54 -47.96 -16.63
N ARG A 77 -12.17 -46.81 -16.40
CA ARG A 77 -12.06 -46.09 -15.15
C ARG A 77 -12.70 -46.84 -13.98
N LEU A 78 -13.91 -47.39 -14.14
CA LEU A 78 -14.59 -48.22 -13.14
C LEU A 78 -13.77 -49.47 -12.76
N MET A 79 -13.08 -50.07 -13.73
CA MET A 79 -12.09 -51.13 -13.48
C MET A 79 -10.89 -50.61 -12.68
N HIS A 80 -10.31 -49.48 -13.07
CA HIS A 80 -9.15 -48.89 -12.40
C HIS A 80 -9.41 -48.54 -10.92
N ILE A 81 -10.61 -48.10 -10.58
CA ILE A 81 -11.00 -47.82 -9.19
C ILE A 81 -11.50 -49.06 -8.42
N ASN A 82 -11.41 -50.26 -9.02
CA ASN A 82 -11.81 -51.57 -8.50
C ASN A 82 -13.31 -51.67 -8.14
N LEU A 83 -14.20 -50.98 -8.85
CA LEU A 83 -15.65 -51.19 -8.67
C LEU A 83 -16.18 -52.36 -9.53
N ILE A 84 -15.51 -52.62 -10.66
CA ILE A 84 -15.73 -53.80 -11.50
C ILE A 84 -14.40 -54.52 -11.73
N ASP A 85 -14.43 -55.84 -11.89
CA ASP A 85 -13.24 -56.66 -12.11
C ASP A 85 -12.90 -56.84 -13.60
N LYS A 86 -11.83 -57.59 -13.90
CA LYS A 86 -11.41 -57.89 -15.28
C LYS A 86 -12.41 -58.75 -16.06
N ARG A 87 -13.36 -59.39 -15.39
CA ARG A 87 -14.48 -60.13 -15.99
C ARG A 87 -15.72 -59.24 -16.12
N LEU A 88 -15.58 -57.95 -15.84
CA LEU A 88 -16.63 -56.92 -15.84
C LEU A 88 -17.78 -57.25 -14.89
N GLN A 89 -17.46 -57.94 -13.80
CA GLN A 89 -18.37 -58.24 -12.69
C GLN A 89 -18.16 -57.25 -11.55
N LEU A 90 -19.21 -56.96 -10.79
CA LEU A 90 -19.13 -56.10 -9.61
C LEU A 90 -18.23 -56.72 -8.55
N THR A 91 -17.26 -55.96 -8.08
CA THR A 91 -16.50 -56.31 -6.87
C THR A 91 -17.35 -56.04 -5.62
N GLU A 92 -16.91 -56.53 -4.45
CA GLU A 92 -17.54 -56.15 -3.17
C GLU A 92 -17.56 -54.62 -2.94
N LYS A 93 -16.57 -53.90 -3.49
CA LYS A 93 -16.53 -52.44 -3.48
C LYS A 93 -17.58 -51.84 -4.42
N GLY A 94 -17.81 -52.45 -5.58
CA GLY A 94 -18.88 -52.09 -6.52
C GLY A 94 -20.28 -52.31 -5.96
N LYS A 95 -20.53 -53.48 -5.34
CA LYS A 95 -21.81 -53.78 -4.70
C LYS A 95 -22.16 -52.80 -3.57
N LYS A 96 -21.17 -52.47 -2.72
CA LYS A 96 -21.32 -51.43 -1.70
C LYS A 96 -21.58 -50.05 -2.30
N ALA A 97 -20.95 -49.71 -3.42
CA ALA A 97 -21.20 -48.43 -4.09
C ALA A 97 -22.66 -48.32 -4.57
N ILE A 98 -23.24 -49.42 -5.09
CA ILE A 98 -24.64 -49.46 -5.53
C ILE A 98 -25.62 -49.41 -4.35
N SER A 99 -25.36 -50.14 -3.26
CA SER A 99 -26.23 -50.07 -2.07
C SER A 99 -26.25 -48.66 -1.46
N LEU A 100 -25.11 -47.97 -1.49
CA LEU A 100 -25.02 -46.56 -1.07
C LEU A 100 -25.73 -45.61 -2.05
N MET A 101 -25.92 -45.97 -3.33
CA MET A 101 -26.73 -45.18 -4.27
C MET A 101 -28.22 -45.27 -3.94
N SER A 102 -28.72 -46.45 -3.56
CA SER A 102 -30.12 -46.61 -3.13
C SER A 102 -30.44 -45.89 -1.82
N GLU A 103 -29.44 -45.65 -0.96
CA GLU A 103 -29.58 -44.91 0.30
C GLU A 103 -29.45 -43.38 0.16
N LYS A 104 -29.02 -42.85 -1.00
CA LYS A 104 -28.80 -41.40 -1.23
C LYS A 104 -30.05 -40.53 -1.25
N VAL A 105 -31.24 -41.10 -1.08
CA VAL A 105 -32.47 -40.33 -0.89
C VAL A 105 -32.53 -39.89 0.58
N SER A 106 -32.05 -38.67 0.84
CA SER A 106 -32.56 -37.75 1.89
C SER A 106 -31.80 -37.48 3.20
N ILE A 107 -30.47 -37.68 3.34
CA ILE A 107 -29.74 -37.01 4.45
C ILE A 107 -28.34 -36.55 4.02
N GLY A 108 -28.23 -35.31 3.53
CA GLY A 108 -26.95 -34.61 3.46
C GLY A 108 -26.42 -34.38 4.88
N ARG A 109 -25.10 -34.51 5.09
CA ARG A 109 -24.50 -34.23 6.40
C ARG A 109 -24.65 -32.73 6.68
N GLU A 110 -25.19 -32.36 7.83
CA GLU A 110 -25.23 -30.96 8.24
C GLU A 110 -23.86 -30.55 8.82
N GLU A 111 -23.32 -29.44 8.32
CA GLU A 111 -22.12 -28.81 8.87
C GLU A 111 -22.46 -27.46 9.48
N SER A 112 -21.87 -27.15 10.63
CA SER A 112 -22.03 -25.87 11.33
C SER A 112 -20.88 -24.94 10.97
N LEU A 113 -21.16 -23.87 10.22
CA LEU A 113 -20.22 -22.83 9.86
C LEU A 113 -20.32 -21.65 10.82
N ASN A 114 -19.17 -21.10 11.23
CA ASN A 114 -19.06 -19.91 12.05
C ASN A 114 -18.73 -18.71 11.15
N ILE A 115 -19.60 -17.71 11.15
CA ILE A 115 -19.44 -16.48 10.38
C ILE A 115 -19.27 -15.29 11.31
N TYR A 116 -18.26 -14.47 11.05
CA TYR A 116 -17.90 -13.33 11.88
C TYR A 116 -18.31 -12.02 11.20
N VAL A 117 -19.03 -11.17 11.91
CA VAL A 117 -19.38 -9.81 11.46
C VAL A 117 -18.66 -8.80 12.33
N ASP A 118 -17.87 -7.94 11.70
CA ASP A 118 -17.16 -6.84 12.35
C ASP A 118 -18.15 -5.80 12.91
N LEU A 119 -18.05 -5.49 14.20
CA LEU A 119 -18.90 -4.48 14.85
C LEU A 119 -18.40 -3.04 14.66
N ILE A 120 -17.26 -2.83 13.98
CA ILE A 120 -16.74 -1.50 13.65
C ILE A 120 -17.20 -1.08 12.25
N SER A 121 -17.03 -1.93 11.24
CA SER A 121 -17.49 -1.66 9.86
C SER A 121 -18.89 -2.18 9.53
N GLY A 122 -19.44 -3.07 10.35
CA GLY A 122 -20.69 -3.78 10.07
C GLY A 122 -20.60 -4.80 8.92
N GLN A 123 -19.40 -5.14 8.45
CA GLN A 123 -19.16 -6.07 7.34
C GLN A 123 -18.77 -7.47 7.84
N ALA A 124 -19.16 -8.51 7.10
CA ALA A 124 -18.70 -9.88 7.38
C ALA A 124 -17.21 -10.03 7.05
N LEU A 125 -16.44 -10.60 7.97
CA LEU A 125 -15.03 -10.90 7.79
C LEU A 125 -14.85 -12.03 6.79
N ASP A 126 -13.77 -11.99 6.01
CA ASP A 126 -13.38 -13.06 5.09
C ASP A 126 -12.73 -14.23 5.87
N LEU A 127 -13.43 -14.72 6.89
CA LEU A 127 -13.02 -15.74 7.86
C LEU A 127 -14.20 -16.68 8.14
N VAL A 128 -13.99 -17.99 8.02
CA VAL A 128 -14.97 -19.02 8.36
C VAL A 128 -14.28 -20.14 9.11
N SER A 129 -14.88 -20.61 10.20
CA SER A 129 -14.45 -21.84 10.90
C SER A 129 -15.59 -22.84 10.98
N VAL A 130 -15.29 -24.12 11.14
CA VAL A 130 -16.29 -25.21 11.19
C VAL A 130 -16.40 -25.78 12.59
N GLY A 131 -17.62 -26.06 13.03
CA GLY A 131 -17.90 -26.74 14.30
C GLY A 131 -17.64 -25.86 15.54
N ALA A 132 -17.08 -26.46 16.59
CA ALA A 132 -16.79 -25.76 17.83
C ALA A 132 -15.56 -24.85 17.68
N VAL A 133 -15.70 -23.58 18.09
CA VAL A 133 -14.58 -22.64 18.12
C VAL A 133 -13.76 -22.82 19.40
N ARG A 134 -12.42 -22.83 19.30
CA ARG A 134 -11.57 -22.77 20.48
C ARG A 134 -11.68 -21.40 21.15
N ASN A 135 -12.37 -21.38 22.28
CA ASN A 135 -12.54 -20.19 23.11
C ASN A 135 -11.40 -20.13 24.13
N LYS A 136 -10.81 -18.94 24.30
CA LYS A 136 -9.90 -18.66 25.43
C LYS A 136 -10.66 -17.85 26.48
N SER A 137 -10.66 -18.35 27.72
CA SER A 137 -11.12 -17.57 28.86
C SER A 137 -10.20 -16.37 29.07
N PHE A 138 -10.77 -15.23 29.42
CA PHE A 138 -10.01 -14.01 29.66
C PHE A 138 -10.55 -13.24 30.86
N ILE A 139 -9.70 -12.42 31.46
CA ILE A 139 -10.09 -11.52 32.55
C ILE A 139 -10.19 -10.11 31.98
N HIS A 140 -11.34 -9.47 32.20
CA HIS A 140 -11.52 -8.07 31.84
C HIS A 140 -10.85 -7.19 32.91
N ASN A 141 -9.86 -6.41 32.53
CA ASN A 141 -9.23 -5.44 33.42
C ASN A 141 -9.91 -4.07 33.28
N GLU A 142 -9.83 -3.24 34.31
CA GLU A 142 -10.18 -1.83 34.22
C GLU A 142 -9.31 -1.16 33.13
N ASN A 143 -9.90 -0.28 32.31
CA ASN A 143 -9.27 0.45 31.19
C ASN A 143 -9.24 -0.21 29.78
N HIS A 144 -10.30 -0.90 29.35
CA HIS A 144 -10.42 -1.41 27.97
C HIS A 144 -9.29 -2.37 27.56
N LYS A 145 -8.82 -3.18 28.51
CA LYS A 145 -7.79 -4.20 28.31
C LYS A 145 -8.28 -5.57 28.76
N ILE A 146 -7.90 -6.57 27.98
CA ILE A 146 -8.19 -7.97 28.24
C ILE A 146 -6.86 -8.69 28.44
N GLU A 147 -6.76 -9.50 29.49
CA GLU A 147 -5.59 -10.34 29.74
C GLU A 147 -5.86 -11.79 29.35
N LEU A 148 -4.90 -12.37 28.63
CA LEU A 148 -4.99 -13.66 27.95
C LEU A 148 -3.81 -14.53 28.30
N SER A 149 -4.09 -15.80 28.54
CA SER A 149 -3.06 -16.84 28.66
C SER A 149 -2.93 -17.57 27.32
N ILE A 150 -1.76 -17.50 26.69
CA ILE A 150 -1.44 -18.16 25.41
C ILE A 150 -0.24 -19.09 25.61
N GLY A 151 -0.31 -20.32 25.11
CA GLY A 151 0.76 -21.32 25.19
C GLY A 151 0.24 -22.72 25.53
N THR A 152 1.13 -23.72 25.53
CA THR A 152 0.79 -25.11 25.89
C THR A 152 0.84 -25.31 27.41
N ALA A 153 0.24 -26.40 27.90
CA ALA A 153 0.36 -26.84 29.29
C ALA A 153 1.85 -27.10 29.60
N GLY A 154 2.51 -26.11 30.22
CA GLY A 154 3.95 -26.10 30.51
C GLY A 154 4.70 -24.83 30.10
N LYS A 155 4.17 -24.01 29.18
CA LYS A 155 4.76 -22.72 28.74
C LYS A 155 3.68 -21.66 28.50
N ILE A 156 2.94 -21.31 29.54
CA ILE A 156 1.88 -20.30 29.46
C ILE A 156 2.49 -18.89 29.52
N LYS A 157 2.13 -18.02 28.57
CA LYS A 157 2.49 -16.60 28.54
C LYS A 157 1.24 -15.74 28.72
N ALA A 158 1.29 -14.78 29.63
CA ALA A 158 0.25 -13.76 29.78
C ALA A 158 0.46 -12.63 28.75
N ILE A 159 -0.60 -12.28 28.03
CA ILE A 159 -0.62 -11.26 26.98
C ILE A 159 -1.78 -10.30 27.25
N GLN A 160 -1.54 -8.99 27.10
CA GLN A 160 -2.57 -7.97 27.22
C GLN A 160 -3.04 -7.47 25.84
N ALA A 161 -4.30 -7.69 25.54
CA ALA A 161 -4.98 -7.19 24.35
C ALA A 161 -5.79 -5.91 24.65
N THR A 162 -5.81 -4.96 23.72
CA THR A 162 -6.61 -3.73 23.85
C THR A 162 -7.96 -3.92 23.15
N THR A 163 -9.07 -3.67 23.83
CA THR A 163 -10.41 -3.70 23.22
C THR A 163 -10.67 -2.44 22.41
N LEU A 164 -11.28 -2.60 21.24
CA LEU A 164 -11.65 -1.47 20.38
C LEU A 164 -13.08 -0.98 20.69
N LYS A 165 -13.29 0.34 20.53
CA LYS A 165 -14.63 0.93 20.52
C LYS A 165 -15.35 0.51 19.23
N TYR A 166 -16.64 0.29 19.32
CA TYR A 166 -17.50 -0.12 18.21
C TYR A 166 -18.83 0.62 18.26
N GLU A 167 -19.56 0.66 17.14
CA GLU A 167 -20.85 1.34 17.05
C GLU A 167 -21.99 0.44 17.50
N SER A 168 -22.81 0.91 18.43
CA SER A 168 -23.94 0.14 18.96
C SER A 168 -25.01 -0.18 17.90
N ALA A 169 -25.06 0.59 16.80
CA ALA A 169 -25.94 0.34 15.68
C ALA A 169 -25.70 -1.04 15.04
N TYR A 170 -24.44 -1.49 14.96
CA TYR A 170 -24.10 -2.77 14.34
C TYR A 170 -24.43 -3.99 15.21
N LEU A 171 -24.62 -3.82 16.53
CA LEU A 171 -25.10 -4.91 17.39
C LEU A 171 -26.48 -5.44 16.94
N LYS A 172 -27.35 -4.53 16.48
CA LYS A 172 -28.72 -4.84 16.05
C LYS A 172 -28.80 -5.38 14.62
N LYS A 173 -27.69 -5.35 13.87
CA LYS A 173 -27.66 -5.83 12.49
C LYS A 173 -27.67 -7.37 12.46
N ASN A 174 -28.51 -7.94 11.61
CA ASN A 174 -28.56 -9.38 11.32
C ASN A 174 -27.89 -9.68 9.98
N ILE A 175 -27.18 -10.80 9.90
CA ILE A 175 -26.50 -11.24 8.67
C ILE A 175 -27.51 -11.85 7.69
N LYS A 176 -27.37 -11.55 6.40
CA LYS A 176 -28.24 -12.11 5.35
C LYS A 176 -27.67 -13.41 4.76
N PRO A 177 -28.50 -14.35 4.30
CA PRO A 177 -28.04 -15.56 3.58
C PRO A 177 -27.08 -15.27 2.41
N THR A 178 -27.33 -14.19 1.67
CA THR A 178 -26.48 -13.77 0.54
C THR A 178 -25.11 -13.26 0.98
N GLU A 179 -25.00 -12.67 2.16
CA GLU A 179 -23.73 -12.24 2.75
C GLU A 179 -22.92 -13.45 3.20
N ILE A 180 -23.56 -14.44 3.83
CA ILE A 180 -22.93 -15.70 4.24
C ILE A 180 -22.30 -16.42 3.04
N GLN A 181 -23.05 -16.59 1.94
CA GLN A 181 -22.53 -17.23 0.73
C GLN A 181 -21.36 -16.47 0.12
N LYS A 182 -21.40 -15.13 0.12
CA LYS A 182 -20.31 -14.28 -0.37
C LYS A 182 -19.07 -14.43 0.51
N THR A 183 -19.23 -14.35 1.82
CA THR A 183 -18.15 -14.53 2.80
C THR A 183 -17.49 -15.88 2.65
N PHE A 184 -18.28 -16.95 2.50
CA PHE A 184 -17.77 -18.30 2.29
C PHE A 184 -16.91 -18.40 1.03
N LYS A 185 -17.40 -17.89 -0.12
CA LYS A 185 -16.63 -17.87 -1.37
C LYS A 185 -15.34 -17.06 -1.26
N LYS A 186 -15.39 -15.92 -0.57
CA LYS A 186 -14.19 -15.09 -0.32
C LYS A 186 -13.17 -15.83 0.54
N PHE A 187 -13.63 -16.51 1.60
CA PHE A 187 -12.76 -17.31 2.45
C PHE A 187 -12.12 -18.48 1.68
N GLN A 188 -12.89 -19.21 0.87
CA GLN A 188 -12.34 -20.27 0.00
C GLN A 188 -11.28 -19.73 -0.98
N LYS A 189 -11.49 -18.53 -1.55
CA LYS A 189 -10.49 -17.88 -2.41
C LYS A 189 -9.24 -17.51 -1.60
N ARG A 190 -9.44 -16.95 -0.40
CA ARG A 190 -8.37 -16.58 0.53
C ARG A 190 -7.53 -17.79 0.96
N GLN A 191 -8.17 -18.93 1.23
CA GLN A 191 -7.51 -20.20 1.55
C GLN A 191 -6.55 -20.66 0.45
N LYS A 192 -6.93 -20.55 -0.83
CA LYS A 192 -6.04 -20.94 -1.94
C LYS A 192 -4.77 -20.11 -2.00
N THR A 193 -4.77 -18.91 -1.40
CA THR A 193 -3.65 -17.97 -1.41
C THR A 193 -2.81 -18.05 -0.12
N LEU A 194 -3.37 -18.59 0.97
CA LEU A 194 -2.70 -18.72 2.26
C LEU A 194 -2.14 -20.14 2.43
N ASN A 195 -0.83 -20.26 2.60
CA ASN A 195 -0.20 -21.50 3.04
C ASN A 195 -0.42 -21.66 4.55
N PHE A 196 -1.61 -22.10 4.96
CA PHE A 196 -1.93 -22.32 6.38
C PHE A 196 -0.94 -23.30 7.01
N GLN A 197 -0.48 -22.97 8.22
CA GLN A 197 0.30 -23.90 9.05
C GLN A 197 -0.60 -25.02 9.58
N SER A 198 -0.03 -26.17 9.96
CA SER A 198 -0.78 -27.34 10.43
C SER A 198 -1.74 -27.02 11.58
N ASP A 199 -1.34 -26.14 12.49
CA ASP A 199 -2.11 -25.80 13.69
C ASP A 199 -3.28 -24.85 13.35
N GLU A 200 -3.10 -23.93 12.39
CA GLU A 200 -4.16 -23.06 11.85
C GLU A 200 -5.22 -23.87 11.10
N GLN A 201 -4.81 -24.91 10.37
CA GLN A 201 -5.71 -25.82 9.66
C GLN A 201 -6.59 -26.61 10.64
N GLN A 202 -6.03 -27.02 11.78
CA GLN A 202 -6.76 -27.70 12.85
C GLN A 202 -7.70 -26.74 13.58
N ASP A 203 -7.27 -25.53 13.92
CA ASP A 203 -8.09 -24.56 14.67
C ASP A 203 -9.34 -24.11 13.92
N LEU A 204 -9.27 -24.06 12.59
CA LEU A 204 -10.41 -23.71 11.73
C LEU A 204 -11.24 -24.93 11.31
N ASN A 205 -10.79 -26.14 11.64
CA ASN A 205 -11.32 -27.41 11.13
C ASN A 205 -11.46 -27.39 9.60
N ILE A 206 -10.41 -26.95 8.90
CA ILE A 206 -10.43 -26.75 7.44
C ILE A 206 -10.80 -28.03 6.68
N GLU A 207 -10.39 -29.20 7.18
CA GLU A 207 -10.71 -30.50 6.58
C GLU A 207 -12.23 -30.77 6.52
N LEU A 208 -13.00 -30.17 7.43
CA LEU A 208 -14.46 -30.29 7.51
C LEU A 208 -15.18 -29.20 6.71
N LEU A 209 -14.46 -28.26 6.09
CA LEU A 209 -15.05 -27.17 5.32
C LEU A 209 -15.75 -27.74 4.06
N PRO A 210 -17.04 -27.45 3.83
CA PRO A 210 -17.72 -27.91 2.63
C PRO A 210 -17.07 -27.33 1.36
N THR A 211 -17.15 -28.03 0.23
CA THR A 211 -16.72 -27.46 -1.05
C THR A 211 -17.70 -26.43 -1.58
N SER A 212 -18.98 -26.59 -1.28
CA SER A 212 -20.07 -25.68 -1.63
C SER A 212 -21.32 -26.06 -0.84
N PHE A 213 -22.23 -25.10 -0.69
CA PHE A 213 -23.60 -25.35 -0.26
C PHE A 213 -24.53 -24.41 -1.02
N SER A 214 -25.72 -24.90 -1.36
CA SER A 214 -26.75 -24.17 -2.10
C SER A 214 -27.80 -23.56 -1.17
N GLN A 215 -28.09 -24.23 -0.06
CA GLN A 215 -29.11 -23.85 0.93
C GLN A 215 -28.49 -23.60 2.30
N ILE A 216 -29.22 -22.86 3.15
CA ILE A 216 -28.89 -22.63 4.55
C ILE A 216 -30.09 -23.12 5.36
N SER A 217 -29.87 -24.11 6.24
CA SER A 217 -30.94 -24.69 7.07
C SER A 217 -31.32 -23.74 8.20
N HIS A 218 -30.32 -23.14 8.86
CA HIS A 218 -30.54 -22.32 10.05
C HIS A 218 -29.42 -21.29 10.24
N ILE A 219 -29.76 -20.12 10.78
CA ILE A 219 -28.83 -19.08 11.20
C ILE A 219 -29.14 -18.76 12.66
N SER A 220 -28.18 -18.96 13.57
CA SER A 220 -28.36 -18.62 14.98
C SER A 220 -28.52 -17.12 15.21
N GLU A 221 -29.03 -16.75 16.37
CA GLU A 221 -28.80 -15.40 16.89
C GLU A 221 -27.30 -15.17 17.03
N GLY A 222 -26.86 -13.95 16.72
CA GLY A 222 -25.43 -13.64 16.72
C GLY A 222 -24.93 -13.29 18.12
N GLU A 223 -23.91 -14.01 18.57
CA GLU A 223 -23.27 -13.84 19.87
C GLU A 223 -22.14 -12.80 19.78
N MET A 224 -22.00 -11.93 20.78
CA MET A 224 -20.89 -10.98 20.82
C MET A 224 -19.62 -11.69 21.29
N VAL A 225 -18.58 -11.63 20.46
CA VAL A 225 -17.27 -12.24 20.71
C VAL A 225 -16.15 -11.24 20.41
N TYR A 226 -14.97 -11.49 20.96
CA TYR A 226 -13.77 -10.79 20.53
C TYR A 226 -12.92 -11.72 19.66
N LEU A 227 -12.42 -11.20 18.54
CA LEU A 227 -11.38 -11.85 17.75
C LEU A 227 -10.02 -11.30 18.17
N HIS A 228 -9.08 -12.19 18.47
CA HIS A 228 -7.70 -11.83 18.77
C HIS A 228 -6.99 -11.45 17.48
N CYS A 229 -6.67 -10.17 17.35
CA CYS A 229 -5.97 -9.61 16.20
C CYS A 229 -4.59 -9.08 16.61
N LEU A 230 -3.69 -8.99 15.63
CA LEU A 230 -2.37 -8.40 15.81
C LEU A 230 -2.23 -7.16 14.95
N ALA A 231 -1.90 -6.03 15.57
CA ALA A 231 -1.54 -4.80 14.87
C ALA A 231 -0.01 -4.65 14.77
N SER A 232 0.46 -4.32 13.58
CA SER A 232 1.86 -4.00 13.30
C SER A 232 1.98 -2.70 12.52
N LEU A 233 3.07 -1.97 12.71
CA LEU A 233 3.42 -0.83 11.86
C LEU A 233 4.04 -1.33 10.56
N ASP A 234 3.47 -0.97 9.41
CA ASP A 234 4.17 -1.06 8.15
C ASP A 234 5.20 0.08 8.07
N THR A 235 6.48 -0.23 8.24
CA THR A 235 7.55 0.76 8.26
C THR A 235 7.73 1.53 6.94
N TYR A 236 7.13 1.07 5.84
CA TYR A 236 7.19 1.77 4.56
C TYR A 236 6.12 2.84 4.42
N THR A 237 4.90 2.52 4.85
CA THR A 237 3.74 3.41 4.70
C THR A 237 3.36 4.13 5.99
N ASN A 238 3.98 3.75 7.12
CA ASN A 238 3.60 4.12 8.49
C ASN A 238 2.12 3.84 8.83
N ARG A 239 1.47 2.98 8.04
CA ARG A 239 0.11 2.55 8.30
C ARG A 239 0.10 1.41 9.29
N ILE A 240 -0.95 1.38 10.11
CA ILE A 240 -1.20 0.24 10.96
C ILE A 240 -1.86 -0.85 10.13
N VAL A 241 -1.24 -2.01 10.16
CA VAL A 241 -1.68 -3.22 9.50
C VAL A 241 -2.22 -4.17 10.56
N VAL A 242 -3.42 -4.69 10.36
CA VAL A 242 -4.09 -5.60 11.27
C VAL A 242 -4.19 -6.99 10.64
N SER A 243 -3.72 -7.99 11.39
CA SER A 243 -3.88 -9.42 11.11
C SER A 243 -5.00 -10.00 11.97
N ASP A 244 -5.79 -10.89 11.38
CA ASP A 244 -6.83 -11.67 12.09
C ASP A 244 -6.32 -13.00 12.65
N GLY A 245 -5.00 -13.20 12.64
CA GLY A 245 -4.32 -14.43 13.05
C GLY A 245 -3.99 -15.37 11.90
N LEU A 246 -4.72 -15.30 10.79
CA LEU A 246 -4.47 -16.09 9.59
C LEU A 246 -3.67 -15.33 8.52
N GLY A 247 -3.45 -14.03 8.74
CA GLY A 247 -2.71 -13.15 7.86
C GLY A 247 -3.31 -11.75 7.78
N TYR A 248 -2.82 -10.97 6.83
CA TYR A 248 -3.27 -9.60 6.61
C TYR A 248 -4.78 -9.52 6.35
N SER A 249 -5.48 -8.67 7.10
CA SER A 249 -6.86 -8.32 6.83
C SER A 249 -6.97 -6.86 6.41
N ARG A 250 -7.32 -6.66 5.13
CA ARG A 250 -7.54 -5.32 4.56
C ARG A 250 -8.72 -4.61 5.22
N LEU A 251 -9.80 -5.35 5.50
CA LEU A 251 -11.00 -4.83 6.13
C LEU A 251 -10.68 -4.27 7.51
N LEU A 252 -10.00 -5.07 8.36
CA LEU A 252 -9.61 -4.64 9.70
C LEU A 252 -8.63 -3.46 9.67
N SER A 253 -7.63 -3.50 8.79
CA SER A 253 -6.65 -2.42 8.68
C SER A 253 -7.28 -1.09 8.27
N ASN A 254 -8.26 -1.12 7.36
CA ASN A 254 -8.93 0.08 6.87
C ASN A 254 -9.96 0.67 7.85
N HIS A 255 -10.51 -0.14 8.74
CA HIS A 255 -11.56 0.28 9.68
C HIS A 255 -11.05 0.35 11.12
N LEU A 256 -9.73 0.35 11.33
CA LEU A 256 -9.16 0.60 12.65
C LEU A 256 -9.57 2.01 13.12
N PRO A 257 -10.23 2.16 14.29
CA PRO A 257 -10.64 3.48 14.76
C PRO A 257 -9.44 4.42 14.93
N LYS A 258 -9.55 5.67 14.44
CA LYS A 258 -8.44 6.65 14.45
C LYS A 258 -7.81 6.85 15.83
N GLU A 259 -8.61 6.93 16.89
CA GLU A 259 -8.11 7.02 18.27
C GLU A 259 -7.21 5.83 18.65
N SER A 260 -7.59 4.62 18.20
CA SER A 260 -6.83 3.41 18.46
C SER A 260 -5.58 3.36 17.59
N GLU A 261 -5.67 3.75 16.32
CA GLU A 261 -4.53 3.90 15.42
C GLU A 261 -3.48 4.86 15.99
N HIS A 262 -3.90 6.04 16.45
CA HIS A 262 -3.04 7.03 17.09
C HIS A 262 -2.31 6.46 18.32
N ARG A 263 -3.05 5.80 19.23
CA ARG A 263 -2.47 5.16 20.42
C ARG A 263 -1.45 4.08 20.07
N ILE A 264 -1.74 3.30 19.02
CA ILE A 264 -0.86 2.25 18.51
C ILE A 264 0.41 2.86 17.91
N LYS A 265 0.28 3.87 17.04
CA LYS A 265 1.40 4.63 16.46
C LYS A 265 2.31 5.21 17.55
N LYS A 266 1.73 5.82 18.59
CA LYS A 266 2.48 6.35 19.75
C LYS A 266 3.26 5.26 20.49
N ARG A 267 2.69 4.05 20.61
CA ARG A 267 3.38 2.91 21.22
C ARG A 267 4.57 2.43 20.37
N PHE A 268 4.41 2.39 19.04
CA PHE A 268 5.51 2.08 18.11
C PHE A 268 6.60 3.16 18.07
N LEU A 269 6.27 4.41 18.39
CA LEU A 269 7.25 5.49 18.55
C LEU A 269 8.11 5.32 19.82
N ASN A 270 7.47 4.91 20.92
CA ASN A 270 8.12 4.79 22.23
C ASN A 270 8.85 3.46 22.44
N GLN A 271 8.59 2.46 21.60
CA GLN A 271 9.35 1.23 21.58
C GLN A 271 10.59 1.45 20.71
N LYS A 272 11.80 1.16 21.23
CA LYS A 272 12.96 0.86 20.38
C LYS A 272 12.62 -0.42 19.63
N VAL A 273 11.85 -0.31 18.56
CA VAL A 273 11.36 -1.45 17.80
C VAL A 273 12.57 -2.08 17.11
N VAL A 274 12.95 -3.25 17.62
CA VAL A 274 13.64 -4.27 16.84
C VAL A 274 12.74 -4.57 15.65
N SER A 275 13.23 -4.28 14.46
CA SER A 275 12.50 -4.52 13.22
C SER A 275 12.41 -6.03 12.93
N ALA A 276 11.19 -6.51 12.71
CA ALA A 276 10.84 -7.29 11.53
C ALA A 276 9.32 -7.35 11.38
N PRO A 277 8.81 -7.07 10.17
CA PRO A 277 8.45 -8.18 9.31
C PRO A 277 9.34 -8.20 8.08
N LYS A 278 9.66 -9.42 7.63
CA LYS A 278 10.51 -9.73 6.49
C LYS A 278 10.29 -8.73 5.35
N LEU A 279 11.32 -7.96 4.99
CA LEU A 279 11.43 -7.41 3.65
C LEU A 279 11.10 -8.56 2.69
N SER A 280 10.26 -8.32 1.67
CA SER A 280 10.25 -9.22 0.51
C SER A 280 11.72 -9.48 0.15
N LYS A 281 12.10 -10.74 -0.08
CA LYS A 281 13.51 -11.13 -0.32
C LYS A 281 14.20 -10.16 -1.29
N GLU A 282 13.44 -9.66 -2.27
CA GLU A 282 13.84 -8.71 -3.30
C GLU A 282 14.19 -7.32 -2.75
N LYS A 283 13.35 -6.69 -1.92
CA LYS A 283 13.67 -5.39 -1.29
C LYS A 283 14.89 -5.46 -0.36
N SER A 284 15.06 -6.58 0.34
CA SER A 284 16.25 -6.85 1.16
C SER A 284 17.50 -6.99 0.28
N PHE A 285 17.34 -7.67 -0.85
CA PHE A 285 18.40 -7.88 -1.82
C PHE A 285 18.82 -6.57 -2.50
N ILE A 286 17.87 -5.75 -2.95
CA ILE A 286 18.13 -4.43 -3.56
C ILE A 286 18.88 -3.55 -2.56
N LYS A 287 18.41 -3.45 -1.31
CA LYS A 287 19.10 -2.66 -0.27
C LYS A 287 20.52 -3.17 -0.01
N SER A 288 20.70 -4.49 0.15
CA SER A 288 22.02 -5.09 0.36
C SER A 288 22.96 -4.86 -0.82
N ASN A 289 22.45 -4.91 -2.05
CA ASN A 289 23.26 -4.65 -3.23
C ASN A 289 23.64 -3.18 -3.34
N ILE A 290 22.75 -2.25 -3.03
CA ILE A 290 23.08 -0.82 -3.04
C ILE A 290 24.18 -0.51 -2.00
N GLU A 291 24.13 -1.09 -0.80
CA GLU A 291 25.20 -0.97 0.19
C GLU A 291 26.54 -1.52 -0.33
N LYS A 292 26.51 -2.66 -1.02
CA LYS A 292 27.71 -3.26 -1.65
C LYS A 292 28.22 -2.42 -2.83
N ILE A 293 27.34 -1.80 -3.63
CA ILE A 293 27.69 -0.91 -4.75
C ILE A 293 28.51 0.26 -4.22
N PHE A 294 28.03 0.93 -3.16
CA PHE A 294 28.73 2.08 -2.58
C PHE A 294 30.08 1.67 -1.96
N ARG A 295 30.12 0.54 -1.26
CA ARG A 295 31.37 0.01 -0.70
C ARG A 295 32.39 -0.29 -1.80
N LEU A 296 32.00 -1.06 -2.83
CA LEU A 296 32.86 -1.43 -3.94
C LEU A 296 33.32 -0.20 -4.73
N LYS A 297 32.46 0.81 -4.89
CA LYS A 297 32.84 2.09 -5.50
C LYS A 297 33.92 2.81 -4.69
N GLY A 298 33.74 2.93 -3.38
CA GLY A 298 34.75 3.55 -2.50
C GLY A 298 36.08 2.79 -2.51
N GLU A 299 36.04 1.46 -2.53
CA GLU A 299 37.24 0.63 -2.66
C GLU A 299 37.93 0.79 -4.03
N LEU A 300 37.16 0.91 -5.11
CA LEU A 300 37.67 1.14 -6.46
C LEU A 300 38.29 2.54 -6.58
N ASP A 301 37.65 3.56 -6.01
CA ASP A 301 38.17 4.94 -5.98
C ASP A 301 39.47 5.03 -5.17
N SER A 302 39.57 4.29 -4.06
CA SER A 302 40.81 4.19 -3.28
C SER A 302 41.94 3.51 -4.05
N LEU A 303 41.65 2.44 -4.82
CA LEU A 303 42.66 1.78 -5.63
C LEU A 303 43.11 2.67 -6.78
N LEU A 304 42.18 3.35 -7.44
CA LEU A 304 42.46 4.31 -8.51
C LEU A 304 43.28 5.51 -8.03
N GLY A 305 43.03 5.99 -6.81
CA GLY A 305 43.82 7.07 -6.18
C GLY A 305 45.25 6.65 -5.79
N GLN A 306 45.50 5.35 -5.61
CA GLN A 306 46.83 4.80 -5.29
C GLN A 306 47.65 4.48 -6.54
N THR A 307 47.01 4.16 -7.67
CA THR A 307 47.67 3.90 -8.95
C THR A 307 47.95 5.21 -9.70
N LYS A 308 49.13 5.81 -9.49
CA LYS A 308 49.64 6.90 -10.36
C LYS A 308 50.24 6.40 -11.68
N SER A 309 50.25 5.10 -11.95
CA SER A 309 50.83 4.52 -13.16
C SER A 309 49.75 4.12 -14.17
N THR A 310 50.08 4.29 -15.45
CA THR A 310 49.24 4.13 -16.64
C THR A 310 48.82 2.69 -16.97
N ASN A 311 49.02 1.73 -16.06
CA ASN A 311 48.59 0.34 -16.25
C ASN A 311 47.52 -0.03 -15.22
N ILE A 312 46.31 -0.31 -15.71
CA ILE A 312 45.19 -0.78 -14.91
C ILE A 312 45.55 -2.16 -14.36
N ASP A 313 45.74 -2.27 -13.05
CA ASP A 313 45.98 -3.55 -12.38
C ASP A 313 44.78 -4.50 -12.54
N THR A 314 45.06 -5.80 -12.53
CA THR A 314 44.05 -6.88 -12.57
C THR A 314 43.03 -6.74 -11.44
N ALA A 315 43.43 -6.21 -10.29
CA ALA A 315 42.55 -5.92 -9.15
C ALA A 315 41.48 -4.85 -9.48
N THR A 316 41.86 -3.76 -10.15
CA THR A 316 40.94 -2.68 -10.56
C THR A 316 39.95 -3.17 -11.61
N THR A 317 40.44 -3.99 -12.54
CA THR A 317 39.62 -4.66 -13.57
C THR A 317 38.56 -5.55 -12.95
N ASN A 318 38.95 -6.38 -11.96
CA ASN A 318 38.04 -7.29 -11.27
C ASN A 318 36.95 -6.55 -10.47
N LYS A 319 37.32 -5.49 -9.73
CA LYS A 319 36.33 -4.69 -8.98
C LYS A 319 35.38 -3.91 -9.89
N SER A 320 35.86 -3.42 -11.03
CA SER A 320 35.01 -2.75 -12.04
C SER A 320 33.96 -3.71 -12.60
N TYR A 321 34.35 -4.96 -12.85
CA TYR A 321 33.43 -6.01 -13.29
C TYR A 321 32.42 -6.39 -12.20
N GLU A 322 32.88 -6.57 -10.96
CA GLU A 322 32.00 -6.88 -9.83
C GLU A 322 30.94 -5.79 -9.61
N LEU A 323 31.36 -4.52 -9.66
CA LEU A 323 30.48 -3.37 -9.57
C LEU A 323 29.48 -3.32 -10.73
N SER A 324 29.93 -3.58 -11.96
CA SER A 324 29.07 -3.65 -13.16
C SER A 324 28.00 -4.72 -13.03
N LYS A 325 28.38 -5.93 -12.61
CA LYS A 325 27.44 -7.03 -12.39
C LYS A 325 26.41 -6.66 -11.33
N LEU A 326 26.87 -6.09 -10.23
CA LEU A 326 26.02 -5.70 -9.11
C LEU A 326 25.03 -4.59 -9.48
N LEU A 327 25.45 -3.62 -10.30
CA LEU A 327 24.56 -2.58 -10.86
C LEU A 327 23.47 -3.19 -11.75
N TYR A 328 23.84 -4.12 -12.64
CA TYR A 328 22.87 -4.78 -13.52
C TYR A 328 21.86 -5.57 -12.69
N ASP A 329 22.34 -6.42 -11.78
CA ASP A 329 21.49 -7.25 -10.93
C ASP A 329 20.54 -6.36 -10.11
N THR A 330 21.03 -5.23 -9.60
CA THR A 330 20.19 -4.27 -8.89
C THR A 330 19.10 -3.68 -9.77
N LEU A 331 19.40 -3.29 -11.02
CA LEU A 331 18.38 -2.81 -11.96
C LEU A 331 17.34 -3.88 -12.29
N GLU A 332 17.77 -5.13 -12.52
CA GLU A 332 16.87 -6.25 -12.82
C GLU A 332 15.86 -6.48 -11.69
N HIS A 333 16.32 -6.41 -10.44
CA HIS A 333 15.44 -6.47 -9.27
C HIS A 333 14.54 -5.24 -9.10
N ILE A 334 15.04 -4.04 -9.45
CA ILE A 334 14.25 -2.81 -9.42
C ILE A 334 13.09 -2.87 -10.42
N PHE A 335 13.35 -3.26 -11.67
CA PHE A 335 12.31 -3.38 -12.68
C PHE A 335 11.29 -4.47 -12.36
N TYR A 336 11.74 -5.57 -11.73
CA TYR A 336 10.83 -6.58 -11.20
C TYR A 336 9.89 -6.04 -10.14
N GLU A 337 10.40 -5.18 -9.25
CA GLU A 337 9.57 -4.55 -8.24
C GLU A 337 8.60 -3.53 -8.83
N ILE A 338 9.06 -2.71 -9.78
CA ILE A 338 8.18 -1.79 -10.53
C ILE A 338 7.01 -2.57 -11.14
N ASP A 339 7.28 -3.70 -11.78
CA ASP A 339 6.23 -4.54 -12.38
C ASP A 339 5.18 -5.01 -11.35
N ARG A 340 5.62 -5.35 -10.14
CA ARG A 340 4.71 -5.75 -9.05
C ARG A 340 3.92 -4.59 -8.46
N GLN A 341 4.44 -3.36 -8.55
CA GLN A 341 3.75 -2.15 -8.09
C GLN A 341 2.75 -1.65 -9.15
N PHE A 342 3.10 -1.75 -10.43
CA PHE A 342 2.33 -1.27 -11.58
C PHE A 342 1.89 -2.45 -12.46
N ILE A 343 1.09 -3.34 -11.88
CA ILE A 343 0.65 -4.58 -12.54
C ILE A 343 -0.16 -4.25 -13.79
N TYR A 344 0.35 -4.68 -14.95
CA TYR A 344 -0.34 -4.58 -16.23
C TYR A 344 -0.36 -5.93 -16.95
N ASP A 345 -1.51 -6.60 -16.89
CA ASP A 345 -1.71 -7.92 -17.49
C ASP A 345 -2.06 -7.85 -18.99
N GLY A 346 -2.33 -6.65 -19.53
CA GLY A 346 -2.68 -6.44 -20.95
C GLY A 346 -1.48 -6.34 -21.89
N TRP A 347 -0.25 -6.57 -21.43
CA TRP A 347 0.96 -6.36 -22.23
C TRP A 347 1.13 -7.40 -23.36
N HIS A 348 0.53 -8.60 -23.23
CA HIS A 348 0.49 -9.62 -24.29
C HIS A 348 -0.36 -9.21 -25.49
N ALA A 349 -1.24 -8.21 -25.35
CA ALA A 349 -1.95 -7.62 -26.49
C ALA A 349 -1.02 -6.77 -27.38
N ILE A 350 0.15 -6.41 -26.85
CA ILE A 350 1.15 -5.55 -27.50
C ILE A 350 2.38 -6.38 -27.89
N ILE A 351 2.86 -7.24 -27.00
CA ILE A 351 4.05 -8.07 -27.24
C ILE A 351 3.60 -9.50 -27.55
N GLY A 352 3.92 -9.95 -28.76
CA GLY A 352 3.53 -11.26 -29.30
C GLY A 352 4.69 -12.25 -29.43
N LYS A 353 4.52 -13.20 -30.36
CA LYS A 353 5.50 -14.29 -30.59
C LYS A 353 6.72 -13.87 -31.42
N ASP A 354 6.59 -12.81 -32.22
CA ASP A 354 7.62 -12.36 -33.16
C ASP A 354 8.55 -11.32 -32.50
N PRO A 355 9.83 -11.64 -32.26
CA PRO A 355 10.77 -10.72 -31.62
C PRO A 355 11.06 -9.45 -32.42
N GLN A 356 10.92 -9.48 -33.75
CA GLN A 356 11.15 -8.30 -34.59
C GLN A 356 9.99 -7.30 -34.45
N ILE A 357 8.75 -7.80 -34.48
CA ILE A 357 7.54 -6.99 -34.25
C ILE A 357 7.58 -6.40 -32.84
N ASN A 358 7.88 -7.23 -31.84
CA ASN A 358 8.02 -6.78 -30.45
C ASN A 358 9.03 -5.63 -30.31
N SER A 359 10.18 -5.74 -30.98
CA SER A 359 11.22 -4.71 -30.95
C SER A 359 10.72 -3.38 -31.52
N GLN A 360 9.92 -3.42 -32.58
CA GLN A 360 9.32 -2.22 -33.20
C GLN A 360 8.26 -1.60 -32.27
N ASP A 361 7.36 -2.41 -31.71
CA ASP A 361 6.31 -1.91 -30.82
C ASP A 361 6.90 -1.24 -29.57
N ILE A 362 7.89 -1.86 -28.93
CA ILE A 362 8.58 -1.30 -27.76
C ILE A 362 9.29 0.02 -28.12
N THR A 363 9.86 0.10 -29.32
CA THR A 363 10.49 1.32 -29.83
C THR A 363 9.50 2.47 -29.90
N ASP A 364 8.28 2.21 -30.35
CA ASP A 364 7.24 3.24 -30.44
C ASP A 364 6.83 3.73 -29.04
N TYR A 365 6.67 2.82 -28.08
CA TYR A 365 6.36 3.19 -26.69
C TYR A 365 7.50 3.98 -26.03
N ALA A 366 8.75 3.59 -26.24
CA ALA A 366 9.92 4.31 -25.72
C ALA A 366 10.07 5.70 -26.36
N SER A 367 9.87 5.82 -27.67
CA SER A 367 9.93 7.09 -28.40
C SER A 367 8.88 8.08 -27.90
N LYS A 368 7.65 7.60 -27.66
CA LYS A 368 6.54 8.43 -27.12
C LYS A 368 6.80 8.96 -25.71
N LEU A 369 7.73 8.36 -24.96
CA LEU A 369 8.17 8.86 -23.63
C LEU A 369 9.27 9.93 -23.75
N GLY A 370 9.82 10.16 -24.93
CA GLY A 370 10.93 11.10 -25.17
C GLY A 370 12.33 10.47 -25.02
N LEU A 371 12.44 9.13 -25.02
CA LEU A 371 13.75 8.45 -24.98
C LEU A 371 14.38 8.41 -26.38
N LYS A 372 15.71 8.58 -26.47
CA LYS A 372 16.46 8.39 -27.71
C LYS A 372 16.73 6.91 -27.94
N ILE A 373 16.48 6.46 -29.16
CA ILE A 373 16.60 5.05 -29.55
C ILE A 373 17.53 4.96 -30.75
N SER A 374 18.57 4.13 -30.64
CA SER A 374 19.44 3.75 -31.74
C SER A 374 19.12 2.33 -32.22
N ASP A 375 19.59 1.98 -33.41
CA ASP A 375 19.43 0.63 -33.97
C ASP A 375 20.02 -0.45 -33.06
N GLU A 376 21.08 -0.13 -32.32
CA GLU A 376 21.69 -1.04 -31.36
C GLU A 376 20.81 -1.25 -30.13
N ILE A 377 20.10 -0.22 -29.64
CA ILE A 377 19.15 -0.36 -28.52
C ILE A 377 18.03 -1.31 -28.91
N GLN A 378 17.48 -1.16 -30.12
CA GLN A 378 16.42 -2.05 -30.62
C GLN A 378 16.90 -3.51 -30.67
N LYS A 379 18.06 -3.75 -31.31
CA LYS A 379 18.62 -5.10 -31.47
C LYS A 379 19.04 -5.75 -30.14
N GLU A 380 19.54 -4.97 -29.19
CA GLU A 380 20.17 -5.52 -27.98
C GLU A 380 19.24 -5.56 -26.77
N LEU A 381 18.36 -4.57 -26.58
CA LEU A 381 17.45 -4.47 -25.43
C LEU A 381 16.01 -4.87 -25.77
N PHE A 382 15.49 -4.48 -26.94
CA PHE A 382 14.07 -4.67 -27.28
C PHE A 382 13.79 -5.96 -28.05
N TYR A 383 14.83 -6.64 -28.54
CA TYR A 383 14.71 -8.00 -29.05
C TYR A 383 14.41 -8.99 -27.93
N ILE A 384 13.11 -9.29 -27.75
CA ILE A 384 12.57 -10.15 -26.69
C ILE A 384 11.88 -11.36 -27.34
N THR A 385 12.33 -12.55 -26.94
CA THR A 385 11.77 -13.81 -27.45
C THR A 385 10.54 -14.24 -26.68
N TYR A 386 9.68 -15.05 -27.30
CA TYR A 386 8.48 -15.60 -26.66
C TYR A 386 8.77 -16.36 -25.36
N GLY A 387 9.91 -17.04 -25.26
CA GLY A 387 10.33 -17.71 -24.03
C GLY A 387 10.63 -16.74 -22.88
N GLN A 388 11.21 -15.57 -23.18
CA GLN A 388 11.48 -14.53 -22.18
C GLN A 388 10.20 -13.87 -21.66
N ILE A 389 9.18 -13.76 -22.53
CA ILE A 389 7.84 -13.26 -22.16
C ILE A 389 7.19 -14.22 -21.16
N HIS A 390 7.11 -15.51 -21.50
CA HIS A 390 6.56 -16.54 -20.61
C HIS A 390 7.31 -16.65 -19.29
N ALA A 391 8.63 -16.45 -19.30
CA ALA A 391 9.43 -16.48 -18.07
C ALA A 391 8.90 -15.49 -17.02
N ILE A 392 8.50 -14.28 -17.43
CA ILE A 392 7.90 -13.29 -16.51
C ILE A 392 6.53 -13.76 -16.00
N ASP A 393 5.71 -14.36 -16.85
CA ASP A 393 4.36 -14.83 -16.45
C ASP A 393 4.42 -15.89 -15.34
N TYR A 394 5.50 -16.69 -15.32
CA TYR A 394 5.80 -17.64 -14.23
C TYR A 394 6.57 -17.02 -13.06
N GLY A 395 6.73 -15.70 -13.03
CA GLY A 395 7.38 -14.95 -11.96
C GLY A 395 8.91 -14.92 -12.03
N THR A 396 9.50 -15.31 -13.17
CA THR A 396 10.96 -15.28 -13.37
C THR A 396 11.43 -13.85 -13.65
N MET A 397 12.53 -13.48 -13.02
CA MET A 397 13.13 -12.17 -13.17
C MET A 397 14.04 -12.12 -14.39
N VAL A 398 13.55 -11.51 -15.48
CA VAL A 398 14.32 -11.35 -16.73
C VAL A 398 14.29 -9.89 -17.16
N PHE A 399 15.45 -9.24 -17.20
CA PHE A 399 15.57 -7.79 -17.37
C PHE A 399 14.88 -7.22 -18.62
N LYS A 400 15.17 -7.76 -19.82
CA LYS A 400 14.64 -7.21 -21.08
C LYS A 400 13.10 -7.15 -21.11
N PRO A 401 12.37 -8.25 -20.85
CA PRO A 401 10.92 -8.20 -20.81
C PRO A 401 10.38 -7.34 -19.66
N LEU A 402 11.08 -7.21 -18.53
CA LEU A 402 10.68 -6.31 -17.44
C LEU A 402 10.82 -4.83 -17.85
N LEU A 403 11.90 -4.48 -18.55
CA LEU A 403 12.12 -3.16 -19.12
C LEU A 403 11.02 -2.81 -20.13
N ALA A 404 10.71 -3.73 -21.05
CA ALA A 404 9.65 -3.54 -22.04
C ALA A 404 8.27 -3.36 -21.39
N LYS A 405 7.94 -4.21 -20.41
CA LYS A 405 6.68 -4.11 -19.66
C LYS A 405 6.57 -2.80 -18.90
N GLY A 406 7.66 -2.33 -18.27
CA GLY A 406 7.72 -1.01 -17.62
C GLY A 406 7.57 0.17 -18.59
N LEU A 407 8.15 0.09 -19.79
CA LEU A 407 7.97 1.11 -20.83
C LEU A 407 6.51 1.21 -21.28
N ILE A 408 5.86 0.07 -21.52
CA ILE A 408 4.45 -0.01 -21.90
C ILE A 408 3.55 0.49 -20.76
N ALA A 409 3.72 -0.05 -19.56
CA ALA A 409 2.91 0.29 -18.38
C ALA A 409 2.99 1.78 -18.05
N SER A 410 4.12 2.44 -18.34
CA SER A 410 4.26 3.86 -18.13
C SER A 410 3.28 4.71 -18.93
N HIS A 411 2.76 4.24 -20.07
CA HIS A 411 1.73 4.98 -20.81
C HIS A 411 0.36 4.94 -20.13
N LEU A 412 0.12 3.93 -19.29
CA LEU A 412 -1.13 3.72 -18.56
C LEU A 412 -1.12 4.39 -17.17
N PHE A 413 0.02 4.39 -16.51
CA PHE A 413 0.18 4.95 -15.16
C PHE A 413 0.97 6.27 -15.22
N ASN A 414 0.31 7.39 -14.89
CA ASN A 414 0.90 8.72 -14.95
C ASN A 414 2.04 8.95 -13.93
N ASP A 415 2.04 8.17 -12.85
CA ASP A 415 3.03 8.17 -11.78
C ASP A 415 4.13 7.11 -11.97
N HIS A 416 4.13 6.40 -13.10
CA HIS A 416 5.12 5.36 -13.36
C HIS A 416 6.55 5.91 -13.39
N PRO A 417 7.53 5.30 -12.69
CA PRO A 417 8.90 5.82 -12.58
C PRO A 417 9.60 6.04 -13.92
N MET A 418 9.30 5.21 -14.93
CA MET A 418 9.86 5.36 -16.29
C MET A 418 9.56 6.71 -16.94
N ARG A 419 8.42 7.35 -16.64
CA ARG A 419 8.13 8.69 -17.16
C ARG A 419 9.11 9.73 -16.61
N ARG A 420 9.42 9.63 -15.31
CA ARG A 420 10.38 10.50 -14.66
C ARG A 420 11.80 10.25 -15.13
N ILE A 421 12.18 8.98 -15.31
CA ILE A 421 13.48 8.59 -15.88
C ILE A 421 13.64 9.20 -17.28
N ALA A 422 12.64 9.04 -18.16
CA ALA A 422 12.69 9.57 -19.51
C ALA A 422 12.74 11.11 -19.55
N PHE A 423 12.04 11.78 -18.64
CA PHE A 423 12.09 13.24 -18.49
C PHE A 423 13.45 13.74 -18.01
N GLU A 424 14.07 13.06 -17.05
CA GLU A 424 15.35 13.48 -16.46
C GLU A 424 16.55 13.17 -17.37
N ASN A 425 16.52 12.08 -18.15
CA ASN A 425 17.60 11.74 -19.07
C ASN A 425 17.09 10.95 -20.30
N SER A 426 17.03 11.62 -21.46
CA SER A 426 16.60 10.99 -22.72
C SER A 426 17.53 9.87 -23.21
N ASN A 427 18.79 9.83 -22.75
CA ASN A 427 19.80 8.84 -23.17
C ASN A 427 19.87 7.60 -22.26
N THR A 428 18.98 7.47 -21.26
CA THR A 428 19.03 6.37 -20.28
C THR A 428 19.09 4.97 -20.89
N LEU A 429 18.41 4.72 -22.00
CA LEU A 429 18.43 3.40 -22.65
C LEU A 429 19.81 3.01 -23.18
N GLU A 430 20.61 3.98 -23.62
CA GLU A 430 21.97 3.74 -24.09
C GLU A 430 22.89 3.34 -22.93
N VAL A 431 22.73 3.99 -21.78
CA VAL A 431 23.43 3.69 -20.53
C VAL A 431 23.10 2.26 -20.03
N ILE A 432 21.82 1.89 -20.08
CA ILE A 432 21.35 0.53 -19.76
C ILE A 432 21.91 -0.51 -20.76
N ARG A 433 21.96 -0.18 -22.05
CA ARG A 433 22.48 -1.07 -23.09
C ARG A 433 23.97 -1.39 -22.88
N GLN A 434 24.76 -0.38 -22.53
CA GLN A 434 26.18 -0.54 -22.23
C GLN A 434 26.39 -1.47 -21.01
N LEU A 435 25.57 -1.33 -19.96
CA LEU A 435 25.56 -2.24 -18.81
C LEU A 435 25.19 -3.67 -19.17
N HIS A 436 24.17 -3.84 -20.01
CA HIS A 436 23.74 -5.13 -20.49
C HIS A 436 24.83 -5.85 -21.30
N LYS A 437 25.58 -5.11 -22.12
CA LYS A 437 26.75 -5.66 -22.84
C LYS A 437 27.85 -6.15 -21.91
N LEU A 438 28.12 -5.41 -20.84
CA LEU A 438 29.16 -5.73 -19.87
C LEU A 438 28.81 -6.97 -19.03
N ARG A 439 27.53 -7.22 -18.75
CA ARG A 439 27.07 -8.46 -18.09
C ARG A 439 27.09 -9.67 -19.04
N ASN A 440 26.63 -9.52 -20.29
CA ASN A 440 26.38 -10.66 -21.19
C ASN A 440 27.60 -11.14 -21.99
N LYS A 441 28.60 -10.29 -22.21
CA LYS A 441 29.86 -10.78 -22.76
C LYS A 441 30.59 -11.53 -21.66
N ASN A 442 30.95 -12.79 -21.92
CA ASN A 442 32.01 -13.51 -21.20
C ASN A 442 33.31 -12.70 -21.33
N ALA A 443 33.42 -11.61 -20.56
CA ALA A 443 34.43 -10.60 -20.74
C ALA A 443 35.77 -11.14 -20.23
N HIS A 444 36.47 -11.84 -21.12
CA HIS A 444 37.93 -11.88 -21.10
C HIS A 444 38.45 -10.43 -20.97
N ALA A 445 39.57 -10.29 -20.25
CA ALA A 445 40.20 -9.05 -19.83
C ALA A 445 40.37 -7.96 -20.94
N GLU A 446 40.31 -8.34 -22.22
CA GLU A 446 40.47 -7.44 -23.37
C GLU A 446 39.39 -6.35 -23.55
N PHE A 447 38.17 -6.52 -23.01
CA PHE A 447 37.15 -5.46 -23.13
C PHE A 447 37.29 -4.40 -22.03
N LEU A 448 37.73 -4.79 -20.84
CA LEU A 448 37.93 -3.89 -19.70
C LEU A 448 39.21 -3.06 -19.81
N THR A 449 40.23 -3.55 -20.54
CA THR A 449 41.44 -2.77 -20.86
C THR A 449 41.18 -1.57 -21.78
N LYS A 450 40.01 -1.51 -22.44
CA LYS A 450 39.58 -0.41 -23.31
C LYS A 450 38.53 0.52 -22.71
N ILE A 451 38.01 0.24 -21.50
CA ILE A 451 37.08 1.18 -20.86
C ILE A 451 37.90 2.34 -20.31
N ASN A 452 37.82 3.47 -21.01
CA ASN A 452 38.33 4.74 -20.51
C ASN A 452 37.63 5.04 -19.17
N GLN A 453 38.39 5.33 -18.11
CA GLN A 453 37.87 5.47 -16.74
C GLN A 453 36.75 6.54 -16.63
N GLU A 454 36.84 7.58 -17.46
CA GLU A 454 35.82 8.62 -17.59
C GLU A 454 34.46 8.05 -18.04
N ASN A 455 34.45 7.10 -18.97
CA ASN A 455 33.21 6.47 -19.45
C ASN A 455 32.55 5.59 -18.37
N PHE A 456 33.36 4.96 -17.50
CA PHE A 456 32.84 4.14 -16.39
C PHE A 456 32.18 4.99 -15.31
N GLN A 457 32.79 6.14 -14.96
CA GLN A 457 32.24 7.05 -13.95
C GLN A 457 30.90 7.66 -14.41
N ILE A 458 30.84 8.13 -15.65
CA ILE A 458 29.61 8.69 -16.25
C ILE A 458 28.49 7.66 -16.21
N TRP A 459 28.81 6.43 -16.60
CA TRP A 459 27.87 5.33 -16.60
C TRP A 459 27.37 4.97 -15.19
N TYR A 460 28.26 4.85 -14.22
CA TYR A 460 27.92 4.61 -12.81
C TYR A 460 26.95 5.68 -12.27
N GLU A 461 27.25 6.96 -12.51
CA GLU A 461 26.41 8.07 -12.05
C GLU A 461 25.03 8.04 -12.70
N ASP A 462 24.94 7.73 -13.99
CA ASP A 462 23.67 7.67 -14.70
C ASP A 462 22.82 6.48 -14.26
N ILE A 463 23.42 5.31 -14.01
CA ILE A 463 22.70 4.18 -13.43
C ILE A 463 22.24 4.48 -12.00
N LEU A 464 23.08 5.15 -11.20
CA LEU A 464 22.68 5.59 -9.86
C LEU A 464 21.51 6.58 -9.91
N LYS A 465 21.45 7.48 -10.89
CA LYS A 465 20.29 8.37 -11.07
C LYS A 465 19.03 7.56 -11.35
N ILE A 466 19.08 6.55 -12.20
CA ILE A 466 17.94 5.64 -12.45
C ILE A 466 17.51 4.95 -11.15
N ILE A 467 18.47 4.40 -10.41
CA ILE A 467 18.22 3.79 -9.11
C ILE A 467 17.59 4.81 -8.16
N CYS A 468 18.07 6.04 -8.10
CA CYS A 468 17.54 7.11 -7.25
C CYS A 468 16.14 7.57 -7.65
N VAL A 469 15.77 7.53 -8.93
CA VAL A 469 14.42 7.88 -9.37
C VAL A 469 13.40 6.85 -8.87
N VAL A 470 13.75 5.57 -8.92
CA VAL A 470 12.88 4.47 -8.45
C VAL A 470 12.97 4.29 -6.93
N TYR A 471 14.14 4.56 -6.37
CA TYR A 471 14.47 4.47 -4.95
C TYR A 471 15.08 5.80 -4.44
N PRO A 472 14.26 6.84 -4.19
CA PRO A 472 14.73 8.17 -3.76
C PRO A 472 15.52 8.16 -2.45
N GLN A 473 15.38 7.11 -1.65
CA GLN A 473 16.13 6.89 -0.41
C GLN A 473 17.64 6.69 -0.63
N VAL A 474 18.08 6.42 -1.87
CA VAL A 474 19.50 6.26 -2.26
C VAL A 474 20.23 7.59 -2.34
N GLN A 475 19.53 8.70 -2.61
CA GLN A 475 20.14 10.04 -2.59
C GLN A 475 20.64 10.43 -1.19
N ASN A 476 19.98 9.90 -0.15
CA ASN A 476 20.44 10.05 1.22
C ASN A 476 21.65 9.16 1.55
N MET A 477 21.99 8.16 0.72
CA MET A 477 23.11 7.24 0.94
C MET A 477 24.48 7.80 0.54
N ASN A 478 24.54 8.76 -0.39
CA ASN A 478 25.78 9.51 -0.69
C ASN A 478 26.22 10.43 0.46
N HIS A 479 25.33 10.72 1.41
CA HIS A 479 25.63 11.44 2.67
C HIS A 479 25.86 10.50 3.88
N ILE A 480 25.88 9.18 3.68
CA ILE A 480 26.08 8.20 4.76
C ILE A 480 27.58 8.00 4.98
N GLN A 481 28.22 9.04 5.51
CA GLN A 481 29.11 8.84 6.66
C GLN A 481 28.33 8.90 7.99
N ASN A 482 27.03 9.22 7.99
CA ASN A 482 26.18 9.11 9.18
C ASN A 482 25.03 8.12 8.97
N LYS A 483 25.09 7.03 9.74
CA LYS A 483 24.07 5.99 9.88
C LYS A 483 22.70 6.61 10.12
N VAL A 484 21.77 6.48 9.18
CA VAL A 484 20.33 6.61 9.45
C VAL A 484 19.62 5.37 8.91
N SER A 485 19.09 4.52 9.80
CA SER A 485 18.38 3.30 9.43
C SER A 485 16.98 3.59 8.83
N LEU A 486 16.42 2.66 8.03
CA LEU A 486 15.02 2.75 7.56
C LEU A 486 14.02 2.90 8.71
N THR A 487 14.36 2.30 9.85
CA THR A 487 13.63 2.46 11.11
C THR A 487 13.63 3.91 11.54
N GLU A 488 14.74 4.63 11.44
CA GLU A 488 14.82 6.05 11.79
C GLU A 488 14.01 6.94 10.84
N VAL A 489 13.97 6.65 9.53
CA VAL A 489 13.12 7.40 8.58
C VAL A 489 11.64 7.14 8.83
N SER A 490 11.25 5.88 9.06
CA SER A 490 9.89 5.52 9.47
C SER A 490 9.51 6.22 10.77
N GLN A 491 10.40 6.24 11.75
CA GLN A 491 10.20 6.91 13.04
C GLN A 491 10.12 8.43 12.89
N GLN A 492 10.94 9.07 12.04
CA GLN A 492 10.84 10.50 11.73
C GLN A 492 9.51 10.84 11.06
N ASN A 493 9.07 10.04 10.08
CA ASN A 493 7.78 10.21 9.45
C ASN A 493 6.64 9.97 10.44
N LEU A 494 6.76 8.99 11.34
CA LEU A 494 5.77 8.67 12.36
C LEU A 494 5.65 9.81 13.38
N ARG A 495 6.78 10.41 13.79
CA ARG A 495 6.80 11.65 14.60
C ARG A 495 6.09 12.77 13.88
N ALA A 496 6.38 12.98 12.60
CA ALA A 496 5.77 14.04 11.81
C ALA A 496 4.24 13.86 11.69
N GLU A 497 3.76 12.64 11.47
CA GLU A 497 2.33 12.33 11.45
C GLU A 497 1.68 12.57 12.82
N LEU A 498 2.29 12.10 13.89
CA LEU A 498 1.77 12.29 15.25
C LEU A 498 1.74 13.78 15.65
N ARG A 499 2.72 14.59 15.23
CA ARG A 499 2.69 16.04 15.39
C ARG A 499 1.53 16.67 14.64
N LEU A 500 1.34 16.29 13.38
CA LEU A 500 0.23 16.80 12.57
C LEU A 500 -1.11 16.50 13.25
N GLU A 501 -1.30 15.27 13.74
CA GLU A 501 -2.51 14.83 14.43
C GLU A 501 -2.76 15.56 15.76
N GLN A 502 -1.73 16.14 16.40
CA GLN A 502 -1.91 16.98 17.60
C GLN A 502 -2.56 18.33 17.29
N TYR A 503 -2.33 18.87 16.08
CA TYR A 503 -2.84 20.19 15.70
C TYR A 503 -4.14 20.11 14.89
N PHE A 504 -4.39 19.00 14.19
CA PHE A 504 -5.54 18.84 13.30
C PHE A 504 -6.30 17.55 13.62
N HIS A 505 -7.45 17.69 14.28
CA HIS A 505 -8.29 16.55 14.70
C HIS A 505 -9.19 16.03 13.57
N ASN A 506 -9.53 16.89 12.61
CA ASN A 506 -10.43 16.58 11.49
C ASN A 506 -9.68 15.94 10.31
N SER A 507 -10.42 15.23 9.45
CA SER A 507 -9.84 14.66 8.23
C SER A 507 -9.43 15.76 7.26
N LEU A 508 -8.14 16.05 7.20
CA LEU A 508 -7.58 16.98 6.22
C LEU A 508 -7.69 16.42 4.80
N PRO A 509 -8.04 17.25 3.80
CA PRO A 509 -7.89 16.91 2.39
C PRO A 509 -6.46 16.46 2.05
N ASN A 510 -6.31 15.43 1.21
CA ASN A 510 -5.02 14.80 0.91
C ASN A 510 -3.91 15.79 0.50
N LEU A 511 -4.26 16.80 -0.31
CA LEU A 511 -3.29 17.81 -0.74
C LEU A 511 -2.77 18.64 0.44
N ILE A 512 -3.66 19.08 1.33
CA ILE A 512 -3.33 19.88 2.52
C ILE A 512 -2.51 19.04 3.49
N TYR A 513 -2.97 17.80 3.77
CA TYR A 513 -2.24 16.83 4.59
C TYR A 513 -0.80 16.64 4.09
N SER A 514 -0.61 16.44 2.78
CA SER A 514 0.72 16.22 2.20
C SER A 514 1.66 17.43 2.34
N LYS A 515 1.12 18.66 2.35
CA LYS A 515 1.90 19.90 2.50
C LYS A 515 2.29 20.11 3.97
N LEU A 516 1.33 19.97 4.88
CA LEU A 516 1.57 20.05 6.32
C LEU A 516 2.54 18.96 6.80
N LEU A 517 2.43 17.74 6.27
CA LEU A 517 3.35 16.67 6.63
C LEU A 517 4.80 17.01 6.25
N ARG A 518 5.04 17.75 5.16
CA ARG A 518 6.40 18.22 4.81
C ARG A 518 6.95 19.20 5.85
N LEU A 519 6.10 20.08 6.39
CA LEU A 519 6.47 20.98 7.48
C LEU A 519 6.88 20.21 8.73
N PHE A 520 6.10 19.20 9.14
CA PHE A 520 6.39 18.41 10.34
C PHE A 520 7.55 17.42 10.20
N LYS A 521 8.02 17.18 8.97
CA LYS A 521 9.22 16.39 8.67
C LYS A 521 10.52 17.19 8.84
N LEU A 522 10.44 18.51 8.98
CA LEU A 522 11.64 19.30 9.28
C LEU A 522 12.25 18.86 10.62
N PRO A 523 13.59 18.92 10.74
CA PRO A 523 14.24 18.62 12.00
C PRO A 523 13.84 19.67 13.03
N MET A 524 13.36 19.18 14.18
CA MET A 524 12.92 19.97 15.31
C MET A 524 13.57 19.43 16.57
N TYR A 525 13.93 20.31 17.49
CA TYR A 525 14.49 19.97 18.79
C TYR A 525 13.57 20.46 19.91
N PRO A 526 13.47 19.70 21.03
CA PRO A 526 12.70 20.14 22.18
C PRO A 526 13.41 21.28 22.91
N GLN A 527 12.66 22.30 23.30
CA GLN A 527 13.11 23.39 24.16
C GLN A 527 12.05 23.69 25.22
N GLN A 528 12.51 23.97 26.44
CA GLN A 528 11.62 24.41 27.52
C GLN A 528 11.31 25.89 27.37
N ILE A 529 10.04 26.22 27.19
CA ILE A 529 9.52 27.60 27.17
C ILE A 529 8.39 27.66 28.21
N GLU A 530 8.50 28.57 29.17
CA GLU A 530 7.47 28.78 30.21
C GLU A 530 7.06 27.48 30.96
N GLY A 531 8.02 26.56 31.16
CA GLY A 531 7.79 25.27 31.84
C GLY A 531 7.09 24.20 30.99
N ARG A 532 6.91 24.45 29.69
CA ARG A 532 6.40 23.48 28.71
C ARG A 532 7.48 23.11 27.71
N GLU A 533 7.58 21.83 27.38
CA GLU A 533 8.43 21.35 26.30
C GLU A 533 7.76 21.66 24.96
N VAL A 534 8.41 22.47 24.13
CA VAL A 534 7.95 22.85 22.81
C VAL A 534 8.99 22.45 21.79
N GLU A 535 8.58 21.79 20.71
CA GLU A 535 9.48 21.45 19.61
C GLU A 535 9.66 22.66 18.68
N ILE A 536 10.91 23.05 18.45
CA ILE A 536 11.27 24.19 17.61
C ILE A 536 12.08 23.71 16.43
N VAL A 537 11.83 24.30 15.26
CA VAL A 537 12.59 23.99 14.05
C VAL A 537 14.04 24.43 14.19
N GLU A 538 14.96 23.62 13.67
CA GLU A 538 16.38 24.00 13.61
C GLU A 538 16.57 25.34 12.90
N GLU A 539 17.49 26.17 13.42
CA GLU A 539 17.70 27.52 12.91
C GLU A 539 18.05 27.53 11.41
N SER A 540 18.85 26.56 10.96
CA SER A 540 19.20 26.33 9.55
C SER A 540 18.01 26.01 8.65
N ARG A 541 16.87 25.63 9.22
CA ARG A 541 15.63 25.20 8.53
C ARG A 541 14.46 26.15 8.72
N ARG A 542 14.64 27.29 9.40
CA ARG A 542 13.57 28.29 9.61
C ARG A 542 12.99 28.83 8.31
N HIS A 543 13.81 29.03 7.28
CA HIS A 543 13.30 29.44 5.96
C HIS A 543 12.40 28.38 5.33
N ASP A 544 12.86 27.12 5.29
CA ASP A 544 12.08 25.98 4.79
C ASP A 544 10.74 25.85 5.55
N TYR A 545 10.77 26.09 6.87
CA TYR A 545 9.60 26.08 7.73
C TYR A 545 8.53 27.09 7.28
N PHE A 546 8.90 28.36 7.07
CA PHE A 546 7.96 29.38 6.60
C PHE A 546 7.49 29.15 5.17
N VAL A 547 8.35 28.60 4.31
CA VAL A 547 7.95 28.17 2.95
C VAL A 547 6.89 27.08 3.02
N TYR A 548 7.08 26.05 3.85
CA TYR A 548 6.09 24.98 3.99
C TYR A 548 4.82 25.44 4.71
N LEU A 549 4.92 26.35 5.67
CA LEU A 549 3.76 26.95 6.34
C LEU A 549 2.92 27.77 5.34
N SER A 550 3.59 28.62 4.55
CA SER A 550 2.95 29.41 3.49
C SER A 550 2.30 28.54 2.43
N THR A 551 2.99 27.52 1.92
CA THR A 551 2.43 26.63 0.88
C THR A 551 1.30 25.74 1.39
N SER A 552 1.27 25.42 2.70
CA SER A 552 0.15 24.71 3.33
C SER A 552 -1.10 25.59 3.43
N LEU A 553 -0.93 26.85 3.84
CA LEU A 553 -2.03 27.82 3.85
C LEU A 553 -2.54 28.14 2.45
N GLU A 554 -1.64 28.33 1.47
CA GLU A 554 -2.00 28.52 0.06
C GLU A 554 -2.84 27.35 -0.47
N ALA A 555 -2.41 26.11 -0.21
CA ALA A 555 -3.16 24.92 -0.62
C ALA A 555 -4.55 24.85 0.05
N THR A 556 -4.66 25.30 1.30
CA THR A 556 -5.92 25.33 2.05
C THR A 556 -6.89 26.35 1.46
N ILE A 557 -6.42 27.57 1.19
CA ILE A 557 -7.25 28.62 0.58
C ILE A 557 -7.65 28.24 -0.85
N SER A 558 -6.74 27.68 -1.63
CA SER A 558 -7.04 27.17 -2.98
C SER A 558 -8.07 26.04 -2.95
N TYR A 559 -8.05 25.18 -1.93
CA TYR A 559 -9.07 24.15 -1.73
C TYR A 559 -10.43 24.80 -1.42
N ALA A 560 -10.47 25.75 -0.49
CA ALA A 560 -11.70 26.45 -0.14
C ALA A 560 -12.33 27.19 -1.33
N LEU A 561 -11.54 27.96 -2.08
CA LEU A 561 -12.00 28.66 -3.28
C LEU A 561 -12.58 27.73 -4.35
N LYS A 562 -12.12 26.48 -4.44
CA LYS A 562 -12.65 25.49 -5.41
C LYS A 562 -13.96 24.86 -4.99
N ASN A 563 -14.23 24.79 -3.68
CA ASN A 563 -15.43 24.14 -3.14
C ASN A 563 -16.53 25.15 -2.78
N LEU A 564 -16.20 26.44 -2.65
CA LEU A 564 -17.20 27.49 -2.52
C LEU A 564 -17.93 27.70 -3.86
N SER A 565 -19.25 27.91 -3.77
CA SER A 565 -20.06 28.30 -4.93
C SER A 565 -19.91 29.82 -5.13
N ILE A 566 -19.16 30.24 -6.15
CA ILE A 566 -18.83 31.65 -6.37
C ILE A 566 -19.66 32.24 -7.53
N ASP A 567 -20.53 33.21 -7.23
CA ASP A 567 -21.22 34.01 -8.25
C ASP A 567 -20.37 35.22 -8.66
N ILE A 568 -19.68 35.09 -9.79
CA ILE A 568 -18.76 36.11 -10.32
C ILE A 568 -19.48 37.42 -10.64
N ASN A 569 -20.78 37.39 -10.95
CA ASN A 569 -21.55 38.60 -11.31
C ASN A 569 -21.74 39.53 -10.11
N GLN A 570 -21.75 38.99 -8.89
CA GLN A 570 -21.85 39.79 -7.67
C GLN A 570 -20.53 40.47 -7.28
N LEU A 571 -19.47 40.24 -8.05
CA LEU A 571 -18.10 40.70 -7.80
C LEU A 571 -17.62 41.70 -8.87
N ASN A 572 -18.50 42.51 -9.46
CA ASN A 572 -18.13 43.45 -10.52
C ASN A 572 -17.30 44.66 -10.04
N ASN A 573 -17.34 45.00 -8.75
CA ASN A 573 -16.59 46.10 -8.13
C ASN A 573 -15.50 45.60 -7.15
N ILE A 574 -14.60 44.72 -7.61
CA ILE A 574 -13.59 44.06 -6.76
C ILE A 574 -12.71 45.06 -6.00
N GLU A 575 -12.34 46.19 -6.61
CA GLU A 575 -11.51 47.20 -5.95
C GLU A 575 -12.18 47.80 -4.72
N GLN A 576 -13.45 48.17 -4.84
CA GLN A 576 -14.24 48.68 -3.74
C GLN A 576 -14.48 47.60 -2.67
N LEU A 577 -14.90 46.39 -3.09
CA LEU A 577 -15.15 45.29 -2.16
C LEU A 577 -13.90 44.90 -1.36
N ASN A 578 -12.73 44.90 -2.01
CA ASN A 578 -11.47 44.60 -1.34
C ASN A 578 -11.07 45.70 -0.34
N GLN A 579 -11.37 46.97 -0.62
CA GLN A 579 -11.14 48.06 0.34
C GLN A 579 -12.08 47.97 1.55
N GLU A 580 -13.37 47.73 1.32
CA GLU A 580 -14.38 47.57 2.39
C GLU A 580 -14.05 46.37 3.29
N MET A 581 -13.72 45.22 2.69
CA MET A 581 -13.29 44.02 3.42
C MET A 581 -12.04 44.29 4.27
N GLN A 582 -11.04 45.00 3.73
CA GLN A 582 -9.85 45.35 4.49
C GLN A 582 -10.16 46.29 5.67
N GLN A 583 -11.04 47.29 5.48
CA GLN A 583 -11.48 48.17 6.55
C GLN A 583 -12.20 47.39 7.66
N ALA A 584 -13.07 46.45 7.28
CA ALA A 584 -13.82 45.61 8.20
C ALA A 584 -12.91 44.68 9.05
N LEU A 585 -11.80 44.19 8.49
CA LEU A 585 -10.84 43.33 9.23
C LEU A 585 -9.84 44.12 10.06
N LEU A 586 -9.42 45.31 9.61
CA LEU A 586 -8.35 46.06 10.25
C LEU A 586 -8.83 46.94 11.41
N ASN A 587 -10.13 47.22 11.55
CA ASN A 587 -10.70 48.03 12.62
C ASN A 587 -9.91 49.34 12.88
N GLY A 588 -9.53 50.05 11.82
CA GLY A 588 -8.76 51.30 11.90
C GLY A 588 -7.23 51.13 11.99
N LYS A 589 -6.69 49.91 12.04
CA LYS A 589 -5.24 49.66 11.91
C LYS A 589 -4.78 49.90 10.46
N PRO A 590 -3.52 50.34 10.24
CA PRO A 590 -3.00 50.54 8.89
C PRO A 590 -2.88 49.21 8.13
N THR A 591 -3.24 49.22 6.84
CA THR A 591 -3.05 48.07 5.95
C THR A 591 -1.56 47.76 5.78
N PRO A 592 -1.12 46.51 5.97
CA PRO A 592 0.26 46.11 5.74
C PRO A 592 0.74 46.47 4.32
N ARG A 593 1.96 47.04 4.20
CA ARG A 593 2.51 47.54 2.92
C ARG A 593 2.61 46.48 1.83
N VAL A 594 2.74 45.21 2.18
CA VAL A 594 2.78 44.10 1.20
C VAL A 594 1.40 43.77 0.63
N ILE A 595 0.32 44.01 1.39
CA ILE A 595 -1.06 43.79 0.92
C ILE A 595 -1.46 44.87 -0.09
N THR A 596 -1.01 46.12 0.10
CA THR A 596 -1.30 47.21 -0.86
C THR A 596 -0.66 46.99 -2.23
N LYS A 597 0.34 46.10 -2.35
CA LYS A 597 0.97 45.71 -3.63
C LYS A 597 0.19 44.63 -4.39
N VAL A 598 -0.86 44.06 -3.80
CA VAL A 598 -1.67 43.03 -4.46
C VAL A 598 -2.39 43.66 -5.66
N LYS A 599 -2.22 43.06 -6.84
CA LYS A 599 -2.87 43.49 -8.09
C LYS A 599 -4.36 43.13 -8.05
N VAL A 600 -5.19 44.04 -7.53
CA VAL A 600 -6.62 43.80 -7.25
C VAL A 600 -7.41 43.36 -8.50
N HIS A 601 -7.09 43.92 -9.67
CA HIS A 601 -7.69 43.51 -10.95
C HIS A 601 -7.46 42.03 -11.32
N LYS A 602 -6.49 41.34 -10.69
CA LYS A 602 -6.23 39.91 -10.92
C LYS A 602 -7.07 38.98 -10.04
N LEU A 603 -7.67 39.49 -8.96
CA LEU A 603 -8.35 38.64 -7.97
C LEU A 603 -9.51 37.85 -8.61
N LYS A 604 -10.23 38.43 -9.59
CA LYS A 604 -11.30 37.74 -10.33
C LYS A 604 -10.84 36.42 -10.94
N TYR A 605 -9.68 36.42 -11.60
CA TYR A 605 -9.10 35.23 -12.23
C TYR A 605 -8.64 34.21 -11.19
N ILE A 606 -8.12 34.69 -10.06
CA ILE A 606 -7.67 33.82 -8.96
C ILE A 606 -8.87 33.14 -8.29
N MET A 607 -10.00 33.83 -8.12
CA MET A 607 -11.24 33.25 -7.61
C MET A 607 -11.76 32.12 -8.51
N MET A 608 -11.57 32.23 -9.83
CA MET A 608 -12.00 31.21 -10.80
C MET A 608 -11.07 30.00 -10.83
N ASP A 609 -9.76 30.23 -10.95
CA ASP A 609 -8.78 29.16 -11.16
C ASP A 609 -8.20 28.61 -9.85
N ALA A 610 -8.43 29.30 -8.73
CA ALA A 610 -7.84 29.05 -7.42
C ALA A 610 -6.31 28.92 -7.45
N LYS A 611 -5.67 29.66 -8.38
CA LYS A 611 -4.22 29.69 -8.61
C LYS A 611 -3.69 31.09 -8.34
N GLY A 612 -2.82 31.20 -7.34
CA GLY A 612 -2.20 32.46 -6.97
C GLY A 612 -1.14 32.27 -5.90
N VAL A 613 -0.53 33.37 -5.47
CA VAL A 613 0.35 33.41 -4.30
C VAL A 613 -0.44 33.74 -3.03
N LEU A 614 0.11 33.48 -1.85
CA LEU A 614 -0.55 33.65 -0.55
C LEU A 614 -1.42 34.89 -0.43
N LEU A 615 -0.85 36.09 -0.64
CA LEU A 615 -1.59 37.35 -0.47
C LEU A 615 -2.73 37.53 -1.48
N GLN A 616 -2.55 37.01 -2.70
CA GLN A 616 -3.58 37.03 -3.74
C GLN A 616 -4.72 36.05 -3.42
N LEU A 617 -4.38 34.84 -2.98
CA LEU A 617 -5.34 33.83 -2.59
C LEU A 617 -6.17 34.27 -1.39
N ILE A 618 -5.52 34.74 -0.32
CA ILE A 618 -6.25 35.17 0.89
C ILE A 618 -7.16 36.38 0.62
N SER A 619 -6.70 37.34 -0.20
CA SER A 619 -7.53 38.50 -0.56
C SER A 619 -8.73 38.06 -1.39
N SER A 620 -8.54 37.12 -2.33
CA SER A 620 -9.63 36.56 -3.13
C SER A 620 -10.66 35.85 -2.27
N PHE A 621 -10.18 34.99 -1.36
CA PHE A 621 -11.03 34.25 -0.43
C PHE A 621 -11.84 35.16 0.49
N LEU A 622 -11.19 36.15 1.12
CA LEU A 622 -11.88 37.07 2.03
C LEU A 622 -12.88 37.98 1.31
N VAL A 623 -12.60 38.40 0.07
CA VAL A 623 -13.58 39.16 -0.73
C VAL A 623 -14.80 38.30 -1.07
N VAL A 624 -14.61 37.03 -1.42
CA VAL A 624 -15.72 36.09 -1.67
C VAL A 624 -16.56 35.92 -0.40
N LEU A 625 -15.92 35.69 0.75
CA LEU A 625 -16.64 35.53 2.01
C LEU A 625 -17.39 36.80 2.41
N TYR A 626 -16.72 37.95 2.41
CA TYR A 626 -17.33 39.24 2.75
C TYR A 626 -18.60 39.53 1.94
N ARG A 627 -18.61 39.14 0.65
CA ARG A 627 -19.73 39.45 -0.24
C ARG A 627 -20.81 38.37 -0.28
N GLN A 628 -20.43 37.09 -0.32
CA GLN A 628 -21.35 35.98 -0.61
C GLN A 628 -21.62 35.09 0.60
N TYR A 629 -20.75 35.12 1.62
CA TYR A 629 -20.84 34.29 2.82
C TYR A 629 -20.59 35.14 4.09
N PRO A 630 -21.42 36.16 4.36
CA PRO A 630 -21.17 37.11 5.44
C PRO A 630 -21.13 36.47 6.83
N ASP A 631 -21.92 35.43 7.08
CA ASP A 631 -21.93 34.71 8.37
C ASP A 631 -20.56 34.04 8.62
N ILE A 632 -20.02 33.37 7.61
CA ILE A 632 -18.68 32.74 7.66
C ILE A 632 -17.59 33.81 7.78
N PHE A 633 -17.76 34.96 7.10
CA PHE A 633 -16.81 36.07 7.20
C PHE A 633 -16.71 36.62 8.62
N GLU A 634 -17.84 36.85 9.29
CA GLU A 634 -17.84 37.33 10.69
C GLU A 634 -17.26 36.26 11.63
N GLU A 635 -17.56 34.98 11.43
CA GLU A 635 -16.94 33.89 12.20
C GLU A 635 -15.39 33.89 12.05
N ILE A 636 -14.88 34.03 10.82
CA ILE A 636 -13.43 34.11 10.58
C ILE A 636 -12.82 35.35 11.23
N LYS A 637 -13.51 36.50 11.14
CA LYS A 637 -13.05 37.75 11.72
C LYS A 637 -12.99 37.69 13.25
N GLU A 638 -13.95 37.05 13.92
CA GLU A 638 -13.95 36.85 15.37
C GLU A 638 -12.86 35.87 15.82
N GLN A 639 -12.71 34.74 15.11
CA GLN A 639 -11.78 33.69 15.52
C GLN A 639 -10.32 33.97 15.10
N ALA A 640 -10.10 34.77 14.05
CA ALA A 640 -8.78 35.12 13.50
C ALA A 640 -8.66 36.64 13.20
N PRO A 641 -8.73 37.52 14.23
CA PRO A 641 -8.82 38.98 14.04
C PRO A 641 -7.58 39.63 13.42
N ASN A 642 -6.42 38.95 13.45
CA ASN A 642 -5.17 39.43 12.86
C ASN A 642 -4.82 38.71 11.55
N ILE A 643 -5.81 38.13 10.84
CA ILE A 643 -5.60 37.30 9.64
C ILE A 643 -4.74 37.98 8.57
N LEU A 644 -4.99 39.25 8.27
CA LEU A 644 -4.23 40.00 7.26
C LEU A 644 -2.80 40.27 7.71
N GLN A 645 -2.60 40.61 8.99
CA GLN A 645 -1.29 40.84 9.58
C GLN A 645 -0.45 39.56 9.58
N ASN A 646 -1.04 38.43 9.99
CA ASN A 646 -0.37 37.13 10.03
C ASN A 646 0.02 36.65 8.63
N CYS A 647 -0.86 36.80 7.63
CA CYS A 647 -0.56 36.48 6.24
C CYS A 647 0.52 37.39 5.64
N ALA A 648 0.51 38.69 5.98
CA ALA A 648 1.54 39.63 5.56
C ALA A 648 2.90 39.28 6.17
N GLN A 649 2.95 39.01 7.48
CA GLN A 649 4.15 38.60 8.18
C GLN A 649 4.71 37.29 7.62
N LEU A 650 3.87 36.28 7.40
CA LEU A 650 4.28 35.02 6.78
C LEU A 650 4.85 35.22 5.36
N HIS A 651 4.24 36.11 4.57
CA HIS A 651 4.73 36.44 3.23
C HIS A 651 6.11 37.10 3.27
N GLU A 652 6.34 38.03 4.20
CA GLU A 652 7.63 38.70 4.37
C GLU A 652 8.72 37.75 4.86
N LEU A 653 8.40 36.85 5.79
CA LEU A 653 9.34 35.84 6.31
C LEU A 653 9.69 34.76 5.27
N ARG A 654 8.76 34.45 4.37
CA ARG A 654 9.04 33.56 3.23
C ARG A 654 10.05 34.17 2.25
N GLY A 655 10.01 35.49 2.01
CA GLY A 655 10.89 36.17 1.06
C GLY A 655 10.70 35.79 -0.42
N HIS A 656 11.52 36.40 -1.29
CA HIS A 656 11.61 36.10 -2.72
C HIS A 656 13.02 35.57 -3.06
N GLY A 657 13.14 34.29 -3.43
CA GLY A 657 14.37 33.71 -3.99
C GLY A 657 15.49 33.41 -3.00
N ASN A 658 15.29 32.46 -2.08
CA ASN A 658 16.29 31.87 -1.16
C ASN A 658 17.14 32.85 -0.31
N ALA A 659 16.88 34.16 -0.35
CA ALA A 659 17.58 35.12 0.49
C ALA A 659 16.99 35.12 1.90
N VAL A 660 17.81 34.76 2.89
CA VAL A 660 17.51 34.92 4.32
C VAL A 660 17.40 36.42 4.60
N THR A 661 16.22 36.89 5.00
CA THR A 661 15.99 38.30 5.34
C THR A 661 16.51 38.59 6.75
N GLU A 662 17.00 39.81 7.02
CA GLU A 662 17.39 40.24 8.38
C GLU A 662 16.24 40.05 9.39
N ASN A 663 15.00 40.22 8.94
CA ASN A 663 13.80 39.96 9.75
C ASN A 663 13.70 38.50 10.23
N LEU A 664 14.15 37.54 9.42
CA LEU A 664 14.11 36.11 9.79
C LEU A 664 15.19 35.74 10.82
N LEU A 665 16.32 36.46 10.82
CA LEU A 665 17.40 36.29 11.81
C LEU A 665 17.04 36.90 13.17
N ASN A 666 16.23 37.95 13.18
CA ASN A 666 15.84 38.67 14.41
C ASN A 666 14.55 38.14 15.07
N LEU A 667 13.89 37.14 14.49
CA LEU A 667 12.65 36.61 15.06
C LEU A 667 12.92 35.77 16.32
N SER A 668 12.23 36.12 17.40
CA SER A 668 12.24 35.31 18.61
C SER A 668 11.46 34.01 18.40
N VAL A 669 11.83 32.96 19.15
CA VAL A 669 11.11 31.68 19.15
C VAL A 669 9.63 31.86 19.49
N LYS A 670 9.31 32.78 20.40
CA LYS A 670 7.94 33.08 20.80
C LYS A 670 7.11 33.60 19.62
N GLU A 671 7.66 34.53 18.84
CA GLU A 671 6.99 35.06 17.64
C GLU A 671 6.77 33.98 16.57
N ILE A 672 7.71 33.05 16.41
CA ILE A 672 7.55 31.91 15.47
C ILE A 672 6.36 31.05 15.89
N LEU A 673 6.26 30.73 17.19
CA LEU A 673 5.19 29.88 17.72
C LEU A 673 3.82 30.56 17.68
N GLU A 674 3.75 31.85 18.00
CA GLU A 674 2.51 32.65 17.91
C GLU A 674 2.00 32.73 16.47
N LEU A 675 2.91 32.95 15.50
CA LEU A 675 2.57 32.93 14.09
C LEU A 675 2.13 31.54 13.63
N GLN A 676 2.85 30.47 14.00
CA GLN A 676 2.47 29.09 13.70
C GLN A 676 1.05 28.79 14.19
N GLN A 677 0.77 29.03 15.48
CA GLN A 677 -0.53 28.74 16.08
C GLN A 677 -1.65 29.51 15.38
N SER A 678 -1.41 30.78 15.05
CA SER A 678 -2.38 31.60 14.33
C SER A 678 -2.67 31.06 12.93
N ILE A 679 -1.65 30.58 12.21
CA ILE A 679 -1.82 30.01 10.86
C ILE A 679 -2.47 28.62 10.92
N PHE A 680 -2.13 27.78 11.89
CA PHE A 680 -2.77 26.47 12.06
C PHE A 680 -4.24 26.60 12.41
N LYS A 681 -4.59 27.51 13.33
CA LYS A 681 -5.98 27.83 13.64
C LYS A 681 -6.73 28.31 12.40
N LEU A 682 -6.10 29.15 11.58
CA LEU A 682 -6.70 29.60 10.33
C LEU A 682 -6.91 28.45 9.34
N ILE A 683 -5.97 27.52 9.22
CA ILE A 683 -6.12 26.33 8.35
C ILE A 683 -7.30 25.47 8.81
N GLU A 684 -7.39 25.19 10.11
CA GLU A 684 -8.48 24.41 10.70
C GLU A 684 -9.83 25.10 10.45
N LEU A 685 -9.92 26.39 10.75
CA LEU A 685 -11.13 27.17 10.54
C LEU A 685 -11.58 27.19 9.08
N ILE A 686 -10.67 27.39 8.12
CA ILE A 686 -11.01 27.37 6.69
C ILE A 686 -11.54 26.00 6.28
N ILE A 687 -10.96 24.91 6.80
CA ILE A 687 -11.42 23.56 6.47
C ILE A 687 -12.81 23.30 7.05
N ASP A 688 -13.07 23.74 8.28
CA ASP A 688 -14.34 23.51 8.96
C ASP A 688 -15.50 24.28 8.33
N VAL A 689 -15.24 25.48 7.78
CA VAL A 689 -16.26 26.30 7.09
C VAL A 689 -16.38 26.00 5.60
N THR A 690 -15.51 25.14 5.03
CA THR A 690 -15.58 24.73 3.63
C THR A 690 -16.36 23.41 3.51
N PRO A 691 -17.45 23.37 2.72
CA PRO A 691 -18.28 22.18 2.56
C PRO A 691 -17.62 21.02 1.81
#